data_AF-A0A1V5NXQ8-F1
#
_entry.id   AF-A0A1V5NXQ8-F1
#
_cell.length_a   1.000
_cell.length_b   1.000
_cell.length_c   1.000
_cell.angle_alpha   90.00
_cell.angle_beta   90.00
_cell.angle_gamma   90.00
#
_symmetry.space_group_name_H-M   'P 1'
#
loop_
_entity.id
_entity.type
_entity.pdbx_description
1 polymer ?
#
loop_
_entity_poly.entity_id
_entity_poly.type
_entity_poly.pdbx_seq_one_letter_code
_entity_poly.pdbx_strand_id
1 'polypeptide(L)'
;MNGAASTLTVTSTTEARVGSNAKITAKGSITGNAMTDAALINKVRAVGAGVVANPLADSENTVTINNKLITAAGSLLKTTVAGKSVNLAASTKLTAKLTSDSDMQGGLGGYSHAKTVSHITKNNTLDIYGDLFSTNDINLYTDANAAGQRSVYDLTATADSYNKNSVVAVAKAELDSWTSQSNGINIFAGSDVQSVRHINLHATPGKEVMTEAASEYTWYSTDVTGGYASTASGQRSKNITSNNYVNIGGSLVAGIYNKVNLTFDGTVDFLGAVTDSITAPIITSTVEDYKKGVTYGTTNYANDLFTRYQEVCRLATEYAGSKAGIGYEAEKERLLGEMEKYGLYDSSSGLVIGGMTVQYIALPDMVCSGGNVVIDTDGVVGNGSVNAKGSPEINVTNNTNLYMKVNDLTIEDYGGEVILNGISLGNTAATKLPTLSSVSTSDSSSALISVKETWNGNLQVTSGGRTEYRTPLTTIEVNGDISNPLGKVSIDNTKGDIVIQGKTAQEGASIQGREIELKASAGSISQGYTQGIVNIGATPEYLYKSFGDTAAAAIDGHEESDTERQKSYNTIDESLQNGTWIAGGSVFINASDININGLIQSGYAEYKITLSTDAQNKINQYDYYYYGQNITPDALRNYKLNDGGAKYVGGIYTYEVQAFYNPQTKQIILEDIDPQGGKIYLTGRISSTRRRRFGGHQCHERHRQGDHGRQSQRRRSRRRHQNNGHRKEHRDGIEERLDNNLRHRFDCEDGERDLERLLPEIGSVLQLVFGI
;
A
#
# COMPACT_ATOMS: atom_id res chain seq x y z
N MET A 1 57.06 34.87 30.89
CA MET A 1 56.43 34.14 29.78
C MET A 1 55.39 33.25 30.43
N ASN A 2 54.10 33.41 30.07
CA ASN A 2 53.01 32.61 30.63
C ASN A 2 52.46 31.75 29.50
N GLY A 3 52.69 30.45 29.57
CA GLY A 3 52.20 29.50 28.57
C GLY A 3 51.16 28.57 29.17
N ALA A 4 50.14 28.24 28.41
CA ALA A 4 49.24 27.14 28.67
C ALA A 4 49.16 26.29 27.40
N ALA A 5 49.29 24.98 27.54
CA ALA A 5 49.14 24.05 26.44
C ALA A 5 48.31 22.86 26.89
N SER A 6 47.48 22.33 25.99
CA SER A 6 46.70 21.11 26.23
C SER A 6 46.61 20.29 24.96
N THR A 7 46.86 18.99 25.10
CA THR A 7 46.70 18.02 24.02
C THR A 7 45.55 17.07 24.36
N LEU A 8 44.55 16.99 23.47
CA LEU A 8 43.46 16.02 23.54
C LEU A 8 43.61 14.99 22.42
N THR A 9 43.79 13.73 22.79
CA THR A 9 43.75 12.61 21.85
C THR A 9 42.63 11.66 22.24
N VAL A 10 41.65 11.47 21.35
CA VAL A 10 40.52 10.57 21.58
C VAL A 10 40.48 9.54 20.45
N THR A 11 40.42 8.27 20.81
CA THR A 11 40.13 7.18 19.88
C THR A 11 38.97 6.37 20.43
N SER A 12 37.87 6.33 19.68
CA SER A 12 36.72 5.46 19.96
C SER A 12 36.61 4.42 18.85
N THR A 13 36.41 3.16 19.22
CA THR A 13 36.05 2.10 18.27
C THR A 13 34.89 1.31 18.84
N THR A 14 33.77 1.33 18.13
CA THR A 14 32.55 0.60 18.51
C THR A 14 32.25 -0.42 17.42
N GLU A 15 32.20 -1.70 17.79
CA GLU A 15 31.86 -2.79 16.88
C GLU A 15 30.60 -3.54 17.36
N ALA A 16 29.65 -3.73 16.46
CA ALA A 16 28.53 -4.66 16.63
C ALA A 16 28.69 -5.81 15.64
N ARG A 17 28.69 -7.06 16.11
CA ARG A 17 29.00 -8.22 15.24
C ARG A 17 28.01 -9.35 15.40
N VAL A 18 27.51 -9.85 14.27
CA VAL A 18 26.85 -11.14 14.15
C VAL A 18 27.88 -12.17 13.70
N GLY A 19 28.10 -13.19 14.53
CA GLY A 19 29.14 -14.21 14.33
C GLY A 19 28.87 -15.11 13.11
N SER A 20 29.91 -15.78 12.62
CA SER A 20 29.80 -16.68 11.47
C SER A 20 28.80 -17.80 11.75
N ASN A 21 28.00 -18.16 10.75
CA ASN A 21 26.95 -19.20 10.84
C ASN A 21 25.84 -18.93 11.88
N ALA A 22 25.79 -17.74 12.49
CA ALA A 22 24.72 -17.39 13.42
C ALA A 22 23.40 -17.20 12.65
N LYS A 23 22.31 -17.79 13.16
CA LYS A 23 20.96 -17.64 12.59
C LYS A 23 20.07 -16.92 13.59
N ILE A 24 19.74 -15.67 13.30
CA ILE A 24 18.84 -14.84 14.09
C ILE A 24 17.50 -14.78 13.36
N THR A 25 16.54 -15.56 13.85
CA THR A 25 15.18 -15.57 13.32
C THR A 25 14.23 -14.92 14.32
N ALA A 26 13.55 -13.84 13.93
CA ALA A 26 12.72 -13.05 14.82
C ALA A 26 11.29 -12.87 14.31
N LYS A 27 10.31 -12.94 15.22
CA LYS A 27 8.93 -12.52 14.96
C LYS A 27 8.77 -10.99 14.94
N GLY A 28 9.70 -10.26 15.55
CA GLY A 28 9.76 -8.80 15.53
C GLY A 28 10.81 -8.28 14.56
N SER A 29 10.92 -6.96 14.44
CA SER A 29 12.01 -6.32 13.68
C SER A 29 13.37 -6.63 14.34
N ILE A 30 14.41 -6.75 13.53
CA ILE A 30 15.79 -6.92 14.01
C ILE A 30 16.48 -5.57 13.90
N THR A 31 17.05 -5.08 15.01
CA THR A 31 17.75 -3.80 15.05
C THR A 31 19.18 -3.99 15.54
N GLY A 32 20.17 -3.54 14.76
CA GLY A 32 21.59 -3.55 15.11
C GLY A 32 22.20 -2.17 15.01
N ASN A 33 22.99 -1.76 16.01
CA ASN A 33 23.61 -0.43 16.06
C ASN A 33 25.05 -0.52 16.57
N ALA A 34 25.98 0.11 15.84
CA ALA A 34 27.31 0.46 16.35
C ALA A 34 27.40 1.99 16.42
N MET A 35 27.34 2.57 17.62
CA MET A 35 27.22 4.01 17.78
C MET A 35 28.22 4.57 18.78
N THR A 36 28.73 5.76 18.49
CA THR A 36 29.45 6.60 19.44
C THR A 36 28.68 7.91 19.62
N ASP A 37 28.35 8.25 20.87
CA ASP A 37 27.88 9.59 21.27
C ASP A 37 28.96 10.21 22.15
N ALA A 38 29.56 11.32 21.70
CA ALA A 38 30.71 11.94 22.34
C ALA A 38 30.52 13.46 22.50
N ALA A 39 30.85 13.96 23.69
CA ALA A 39 30.97 15.38 23.99
C ALA A 39 32.40 15.68 24.43
N LEU A 40 33.13 16.48 23.65
CA LEU A 40 34.54 16.79 23.87
C LEU A 40 34.74 18.27 24.14
N ILE A 41 35.52 18.60 25.17
CA ILE A 41 35.87 19.97 25.50
C ILE A 41 37.37 20.04 25.79
N ASN A 42 38.10 20.80 24.99
CA ASN A 42 39.48 21.19 25.28
C ASN A 42 39.60 22.70 25.14
N LYS A 43 39.75 23.39 26.27
CA LYS A 43 39.85 24.85 26.31
C LYS A 43 41.13 25.24 27.00
N VAL A 44 41.96 26.01 26.30
CA VAL A 44 43.23 26.49 26.82
C VAL A 44 43.15 28.00 26.92
N ARG A 45 43.54 28.55 28.07
CA ARG A 45 43.62 30.01 28.24
C ARG A 45 44.93 30.41 28.90
N ALA A 46 45.61 31.39 28.31
CA ALA A 46 46.79 32.03 28.89
C ALA A 46 46.54 33.53 29.07
N VAL A 47 46.91 34.07 30.24
CA VAL A 47 46.79 35.50 30.56
C VAL A 47 48.14 36.06 30.96
N GLY A 48 48.51 37.21 30.41
CA GLY A 48 49.78 37.88 30.68
C GLY A 48 49.61 39.38 30.93
N ALA A 49 50.34 39.91 31.90
CA ALA A 49 50.46 41.35 32.18
C ALA A 49 51.88 41.67 32.69
N GLY A 50 52.42 42.85 32.37
CA GLY A 50 53.74 43.31 32.82
C GLY A 50 54.43 44.21 31.80
N VAL A 51 55.65 44.69 32.06
CA VAL A 51 56.38 45.58 31.11
C VAL A 51 56.56 44.90 29.74
N VAL A 52 56.91 43.60 29.76
CA VAL A 52 56.91 42.71 28.60
C VAL A 52 56.07 41.47 28.91
N ALA A 53 54.97 41.28 28.19
CA ALA A 53 54.04 40.17 28.40
C ALA A 53 53.96 39.25 27.18
N ASN A 54 54.15 37.95 27.38
CA ASN A 54 54.07 36.95 26.31
C ASN A 54 53.15 35.79 26.71
N PRO A 55 51.81 35.96 26.68
CA PRO A 55 50.87 34.86 26.84
C PRO A 55 50.87 33.97 25.57
N LEU A 56 50.91 32.65 25.78
CA LEU A 56 50.86 31.64 24.72
C LEU A 56 49.82 30.58 25.10
N ALA A 57 48.84 30.33 24.24
CA ALA A 57 47.79 29.34 24.45
C ALA A 57 47.72 28.38 23.26
N ASP A 58 48.06 27.10 23.49
CA ASP A 58 48.11 26.08 22.44
C ASP A 58 47.15 24.92 22.77
N SER A 59 46.20 24.64 21.87
CA SER A 59 45.24 23.53 21.98
C SER A 59 45.42 22.59 20.80
N GLU A 60 45.96 21.39 21.05
CA GLU A 60 46.16 20.37 20.01
C GLU A 60 45.17 19.22 20.18
N ASN A 61 44.40 18.90 19.14
CA ASN A 61 43.30 17.96 19.24
C ASN A 61 43.32 16.97 18.07
N THR A 62 43.32 15.68 18.41
CA THR A 62 43.16 14.58 17.45
C THR A 62 42.05 13.66 17.91
N VAL A 63 40.99 13.54 17.11
CA VAL A 63 39.82 12.71 17.42
C VAL A 63 39.63 11.69 16.31
N THR A 64 39.57 10.41 16.65
CA THR A 64 39.26 9.33 15.70
C THR A 64 38.12 8.49 16.26
N ILE A 65 37.03 8.39 15.51
CA ILE A 65 35.86 7.59 15.87
C ILE A 65 35.62 6.60 14.74
N ASN A 66 35.66 5.31 15.07
CA ASN A 66 35.41 4.22 14.14
C ASN A 66 34.20 3.40 14.63
N ASN A 67 33.07 3.47 13.94
CA ASN A 67 31.92 2.61 14.22
C ASN A 67 31.76 1.59 13.11
N LYS A 68 31.53 0.34 13.49
CA LYS A 68 31.44 -0.77 12.54
C LYS A 68 30.36 -1.75 12.95
N LEU A 69 29.49 -2.12 12.01
CA LEU A 69 28.59 -3.26 12.18
C LEU A 69 28.96 -4.33 11.17
N ILE A 70 29.08 -5.58 11.62
CA ILE A 70 29.49 -6.71 10.79
C ILE A 70 28.47 -7.84 10.87
N THR A 71 27.98 -8.32 9.74
CA THR A 71 27.40 -9.67 9.64
C THR A 71 28.44 -10.59 9.03
N ALA A 72 28.89 -11.62 9.75
CA ALA A 72 29.94 -12.50 9.24
C ALA A 72 29.40 -13.50 8.21
N ALA A 73 30.29 -14.07 7.40
CA ALA A 73 29.94 -15.04 6.37
C ALA A 73 29.14 -16.23 6.94
N GLY A 74 28.12 -16.66 6.20
CA GLY A 74 27.20 -17.73 6.60
C GLY A 74 26.20 -17.36 7.69
N SER A 75 26.23 -16.13 8.23
CA SER A 75 25.18 -15.67 9.15
C SER A 75 23.87 -15.36 8.41
N LEU A 76 22.75 -15.43 9.12
CA LEU A 76 21.42 -15.09 8.61
C LEU A 76 20.67 -14.24 9.64
N LEU A 77 20.15 -13.09 9.21
CA LEU A 77 19.16 -12.31 9.96
C LEU A 77 17.83 -12.40 9.21
N LYS A 78 16.82 -13.02 9.82
CA LYS A 78 15.51 -13.26 9.19
C LYS A 78 14.36 -12.78 10.08
N THR A 79 13.49 -11.93 9.55
CA THR A 79 12.15 -11.71 10.15
C THR A 79 11.13 -12.70 9.60
N THR A 80 10.10 -13.06 10.39
CA THR A 80 9.12 -14.10 9.99
C THR A 80 7.65 -13.66 10.05
N VAL A 81 7.36 -12.45 10.50
CA VAL A 81 6.00 -11.90 10.57
C VAL A 81 5.93 -10.71 9.63
N ALA A 82 4.85 -10.57 8.87
CA ALA A 82 4.64 -9.43 7.96
C ALA A 82 4.85 -8.08 8.66
N GLY A 83 5.33 -7.08 7.90
CA GLY A 83 5.54 -5.72 8.42
C GLY A 83 6.74 -5.58 9.37
N LYS A 84 7.68 -6.54 9.43
CA LYS A 84 8.87 -6.50 10.30
C LYS A 84 10.17 -6.36 9.53
N SER A 85 10.90 -5.28 9.83
CA SER A 85 12.11 -4.85 9.11
C SER A 85 13.41 -5.36 9.75
N VAL A 86 14.49 -5.33 8.97
CA VAL A 86 15.87 -5.43 9.48
C VAL A 86 16.52 -4.05 9.37
N ASN A 87 16.90 -3.46 10.49
CA ASN A 87 17.48 -2.12 10.58
C ASN A 87 18.89 -2.20 11.16
N LEU A 88 19.91 -1.90 10.36
CA LEU A 88 21.31 -1.93 10.77
C LEU A 88 21.93 -0.55 10.61
N ALA A 89 22.67 -0.09 11.61
CA ALA A 89 23.28 1.22 11.59
C ALA A 89 24.67 1.28 12.21
N ALA A 90 25.51 2.16 11.67
CA ALA A 90 26.76 2.59 12.28
C ALA A 90 26.81 4.13 12.28
N SER A 91 26.96 4.78 13.44
CA SER A 91 26.81 6.24 13.49
C SER A 91 27.63 6.95 14.55
N THR A 92 27.94 8.22 14.27
CA THR A 92 28.67 9.09 15.19
C THR A 92 27.87 10.35 15.48
N LYS A 93 27.51 10.54 16.76
CA LYS A 93 27.08 11.84 17.28
C LYS A 93 28.25 12.47 18.03
N LEU A 94 28.66 13.66 17.62
CA LEU A 94 29.83 14.33 18.18
C LEU A 94 29.55 15.81 18.38
N THR A 95 29.71 16.28 19.62
CA THR A 95 29.79 17.71 19.95
C THR A 95 31.18 18.00 20.49
N ALA A 96 31.94 18.88 19.82
CA ALA A 96 33.31 19.19 20.18
C ALA A 96 33.52 20.70 20.31
N LYS A 97 34.05 21.15 21.45
CA LYS A 97 34.46 22.54 21.69
C LYS A 97 35.96 22.60 22.01
N LEU A 98 36.74 22.98 21.02
CA LEU A 98 38.20 22.93 20.99
C LEU A 98 38.71 24.35 20.81
N THR A 99 39.17 25.00 21.87
CA THR A 99 39.51 26.43 21.81
C THR A 99 40.83 26.77 22.50
N SER A 100 41.49 27.81 21.99
CA SER A 100 42.66 28.44 22.59
C SER A 100 42.45 29.95 22.70
N ASP A 101 42.62 30.50 23.89
CA ASP A 101 42.45 31.91 24.21
C ASP A 101 43.75 32.49 24.79
N SER A 102 44.40 33.41 24.10
CA SER A 102 45.58 34.12 24.62
C SER A 102 45.26 35.58 24.87
N ASP A 103 45.53 36.07 26.07
CA ASP A 103 45.02 37.36 26.53
C ASP A 103 46.11 38.22 27.19
N MET A 104 46.59 39.24 26.47
CA MET A 104 47.50 40.26 26.99
C MET A 104 46.71 41.42 27.60
N GLN A 105 46.70 41.49 28.94
CA GLN A 105 45.96 42.48 29.71
C GLN A 105 46.73 43.81 29.92
N GLY A 106 48.06 43.85 29.72
CA GLY A 106 48.82 45.10 29.81
C GLY A 106 50.33 44.95 29.62
N GLY A 107 50.97 45.97 29.01
CA GLY A 107 52.42 46.07 28.86
C GLY A 107 52.90 47.10 27.82
N LEU A 108 54.18 47.48 27.90
CA LEU A 108 54.82 48.41 26.96
C LEU A 108 55.16 47.71 25.62
N GLY A 109 55.40 46.40 25.65
CA GLY A 109 55.57 45.55 24.46
C GLY A 109 55.34 44.06 24.79
N GLY A 110 55.28 43.20 23.76
CA GLY A 110 55.07 41.76 23.97
C GLY A 110 54.44 41.05 22.77
N TYR A 111 54.06 39.80 22.99
CA TYR A 111 53.46 38.94 21.96
C TYR A 111 52.35 38.05 22.52
N SER A 112 51.14 38.10 21.95
CA SER A 112 50.06 37.16 22.27
C SER A 112 49.90 36.14 21.15
N HIS A 113 49.84 34.86 21.49
CA HIS A 113 49.65 33.78 20.52
C HIS A 113 48.59 32.80 20.99
N ALA A 114 47.58 32.59 20.16
CA ALA A 114 46.61 31.51 20.34
C ALA A 114 46.70 30.56 19.13
N LYS A 115 46.87 29.26 19.40
CA LYS A 115 46.87 28.22 18.37
C LYS A 115 45.90 27.12 18.72
N THR A 116 45.00 26.81 17.79
CA THR A 116 44.15 25.61 17.86
C THR A 116 44.42 24.71 16.67
N VAL A 117 44.74 23.45 16.95
CA VAL A 117 44.81 22.36 15.97
C VAL A 117 43.65 21.40 16.26
N SER A 118 42.83 21.09 15.25
CA SER A 118 41.67 20.21 15.34
C SER A 118 41.61 19.25 14.15
N HIS A 119 42.08 18.02 14.36
CA HIS A 119 42.07 16.97 13.34
C HIS A 119 41.07 15.89 13.75
N ILE A 120 39.96 15.78 13.01
CA ILE A 120 38.86 14.87 13.34
C ILE A 120 38.69 13.84 12.22
N THR A 121 38.57 12.57 12.59
CA THR A 121 38.27 11.46 11.67
C THR A 121 37.04 10.71 12.16
N LYS A 122 36.01 10.64 11.33
CA LYS A 122 34.78 9.88 11.58
C LYS A 122 34.63 8.80 10.52
N ASN A 123 34.68 7.54 10.93
CA ASN A 123 34.47 6.40 10.06
C ASN A 123 33.27 5.59 10.55
N ASN A 124 32.23 5.46 9.73
CA ASN A 124 31.09 4.60 10.01
C ASN A 124 30.96 3.58 8.89
N THR A 125 30.93 2.29 9.22
CA THR A 125 30.88 1.22 8.22
C THR A 125 29.87 0.12 8.57
N LEU A 126 29.16 -0.34 7.56
CA LEU A 126 28.37 -1.57 7.60
C LEU A 126 29.03 -2.59 6.67
N ASP A 127 29.43 -3.73 7.21
CA ASP A 127 30.06 -4.81 6.46
C ASP A 127 29.16 -6.06 6.50
N ILE A 128 28.48 -6.32 5.38
CA ILE A 128 27.49 -7.39 5.24
C ILE A 128 28.10 -8.56 4.46
N TYR A 129 28.57 -9.59 5.18
CA TYR A 129 29.04 -10.85 4.58
C TYR A 129 28.01 -11.98 4.68
N GLY A 130 27.04 -11.87 5.60
CA GLY A 130 25.95 -12.83 5.75
C GLY A 130 24.66 -12.38 5.07
N ASP A 131 23.66 -13.25 5.10
CA ASP A 131 22.37 -13.04 4.44
C ASP A 131 21.43 -12.24 5.32
N LEU A 132 20.64 -11.39 4.67
CA LEU A 132 19.59 -10.60 5.30
C LEU A 132 18.26 -10.92 4.62
N PHE A 133 17.24 -11.29 5.40
CA PHE A 133 15.89 -11.51 4.92
C PHE A 133 14.90 -10.69 5.76
N SER A 134 14.14 -9.81 5.12
CA SER A 134 13.06 -9.09 5.76
C SER A 134 11.71 -9.36 5.10
N THR A 135 10.70 -9.59 5.93
CA THR A 135 9.27 -9.59 5.59
C THR A 135 8.67 -8.19 5.40
N ASN A 136 9.48 -7.13 5.53
CA ASN A 136 9.11 -5.76 5.19
C ASN A 136 10.30 -5.09 4.51
N ASP A 137 11.02 -4.17 5.18
CA ASP A 137 12.17 -3.46 4.62
C ASP A 137 13.51 -3.92 5.20
N ILE A 138 14.57 -3.76 4.41
CA ILE A 138 15.95 -3.77 4.90
C ILE A 138 16.48 -2.35 4.86
N ASN A 139 16.91 -1.82 6.01
CA ASN A 139 17.42 -0.48 6.15
C ASN A 139 18.86 -0.50 6.68
N LEU A 140 19.78 0.00 5.87
CA LEU A 140 21.21 0.06 6.18
C LEU A 140 21.66 1.53 6.24
N TYR A 141 22.02 2.00 7.43
CA TYR A 141 22.35 3.40 7.69
C TYR A 141 23.80 3.60 8.14
N THR A 142 24.45 4.61 7.60
CA THR A 142 25.69 5.15 8.16
C THR A 142 25.54 6.63 8.48
N ASP A 143 26.11 7.06 9.60
CA ASP A 143 25.90 8.38 10.22
C ASP A 143 24.44 8.77 10.48
N ALA A 144 23.53 7.79 10.49
CA ALA A 144 22.17 7.88 11.00
C ALA A 144 21.90 6.67 11.93
N ASN A 145 21.00 6.82 12.89
CA ASN A 145 20.62 5.70 13.77
C ASN A 145 19.72 4.69 13.05
N ALA A 146 19.46 3.52 13.65
CA ALA A 146 18.59 2.50 13.06
C ALA A 146 17.12 2.91 12.87
N ALA A 147 16.71 4.09 13.34
CA ALA A 147 15.41 4.69 13.03
C ALA A 147 15.47 5.67 11.84
N GLY A 148 16.62 5.78 11.16
CA GLY A 148 16.83 6.69 10.03
C GLY A 148 17.10 8.15 10.44
N GLN A 149 17.24 8.46 11.73
CA GLN A 149 17.51 9.82 12.18
C GLN A 149 18.99 10.15 11.99
N ARG A 150 19.28 11.20 11.22
CA ARG A 150 20.65 11.67 10.96
C ARG A 150 21.35 12.07 12.26
N SER A 151 22.60 11.64 12.41
CA SER A 151 23.44 11.98 13.56
C SER A 151 23.87 13.44 13.48
N VAL A 152 24.22 14.03 14.62
CA VAL A 152 24.66 15.43 14.68
C VAL A 152 26.16 15.48 14.89
N TYR A 153 26.84 16.25 14.06
CA TYR A 153 28.22 16.67 14.23
C TYR A 153 28.25 18.18 14.44
N ASP A 154 28.63 18.60 15.65
CA ASP A 154 28.72 19.99 16.08
C ASP A 154 30.15 20.30 16.52
N LEU A 155 30.87 21.11 15.74
CA LEU A 155 32.24 21.51 16.02
C LEU A 155 32.33 23.02 16.28
N THR A 156 32.96 23.40 17.39
CA THR A 156 33.52 24.73 17.61
C THR A 156 35.03 24.60 17.75
N ALA A 157 35.78 25.11 16.77
CA ALA A 157 37.23 25.16 16.78
C ALA A 157 37.70 26.63 16.64
N THR A 158 38.17 27.25 17.73
CA THR A 158 38.55 28.68 17.71
C THR A 158 39.90 28.98 18.34
N ALA A 159 40.64 29.90 17.73
CA ALA A 159 41.85 30.48 18.28
C ALA A 159 41.68 31.99 18.40
N ASP A 160 41.62 32.52 19.63
CA ASP A 160 41.37 33.94 19.88
C ASP A 160 42.56 34.56 20.64
N SER A 161 43.16 35.60 20.06
CA SER A 161 44.35 36.27 20.59
C SER A 161 44.08 37.75 20.83
N TYR A 162 44.29 38.23 22.06
CA TYR A 162 43.97 39.60 22.48
C TYR A 162 45.23 40.39 22.87
N ASN A 163 45.39 41.57 22.28
CA ASN A 163 46.26 42.66 22.74
C ASN A 163 45.40 43.87 23.12
N LYS A 164 45.13 44.04 24.42
CA LYS A 164 44.18 45.05 24.89
C LYS A 164 44.78 46.44 25.15
N ASN A 165 46.10 46.61 25.12
CA ASN A 165 46.69 47.82 25.71
C ASN A 165 48.04 48.30 25.09
N SER A 166 48.67 47.56 24.19
CA SER A 166 50.01 47.92 23.70
C SER A 166 50.01 48.34 22.23
N VAL A 167 50.64 49.49 21.94
CA VAL A 167 50.89 50.00 20.57
C VAL A 167 51.96 49.18 19.84
N VAL A 168 52.84 48.49 20.58
CA VAL A 168 54.02 47.78 20.05
C VAL A 168 53.85 46.26 20.04
N ALA A 169 52.89 45.73 20.81
CA ALA A 169 52.67 44.29 20.89
C ALA A 169 51.84 43.74 19.72
N VAL A 170 52.10 42.49 19.34
CA VAL A 170 51.40 41.78 18.26
C VAL A 170 50.48 40.73 18.86
N ALA A 171 49.24 40.64 18.37
CA ALA A 171 48.36 39.51 18.58
C ALA A 171 48.43 38.61 17.34
N LYS A 172 48.59 37.31 17.54
CA LYS A 172 48.55 36.31 16.47
C LYS A 172 47.60 35.18 16.81
N ALA A 173 46.77 34.76 15.86
CA ALA A 173 45.88 33.62 15.99
C ALA A 173 46.09 32.62 14.84
N GLU A 174 46.20 31.34 15.17
CA GLU A 174 46.39 30.26 14.19
C GLU A 174 45.35 29.16 14.41
N LEU A 175 44.62 28.81 13.35
CA LEU A 175 43.71 27.68 13.33
C LEU A 175 44.14 26.71 12.22
N ASP A 176 44.44 25.47 12.60
CA ASP A 176 44.59 24.34 11.69
C ASP A 176 43.47 23.33 11.99
N SER A 177 42.45 23.28 11.14
CA SER A 177 41.28 22.44 11.34
C SER A 177 40.94 21.67 10.08
N TRP A 178 40.76 20.36 10.21
CA TRP A 178 40.21 19.52 9.16
C TRP A 178 39.45 18.32 9.75
N THR A 179 38.43 17.90 9.01
CA THR A 179 37.65 16.71 9.31
C THR A 179 37.60 15.78 8.11
N SER A 180 37.99 14.52 8.31
CA SER A 180 37.74 13.44 7.35
C SER A 180 36.54 12.63 7.80
N GLN A 181 35.61 12.41 6.89
CA GLN A 181 34.42 11.61 7.14
C GLN A 181 34.28 10.52 6.07
N SER A 182 34.16 9.28 6.51
CA SER A 182 33.86 8.16 5.62
C SER A 182 32.68 7.35 6.13
N ASN A 183 31.67 7.23 5.28
CA ASN A 183 30.46 6.45 5.53
C ASN A 183 30.35 5.39 4.45
N GLY A 184 30.51 4.12 4.82
CA GLY A 184 30.60 3.01 3.87
C GLY A 184 29.57 1.93 4.16
N ILE A 185 28.84 1.50 3.13
CA ILE A 185 28.04 0.28 3.17
C ILE A 185 28.65 -0.72 2.20
N ASN A 186 29.14 -1.84 2.73
CA ASN A 186 29.77 -2.91 1.98
C ASN A 186 28.89 -4.16 2.01
N ILE A 187 28.34 -4.53 0.85
CA ILE A 187 27.62 -5.80 0.65
C ILE A 187 28.56 -6.74 -0.06
N PHE A 188 29.14 -7.71 0.65
CA PHE A 188 30.22 -8.53 0.12
C PHE A 188 29.71 -9.64 -0.80
N ALA A 189 30.58 -10.12 -1.69
CA ALA A 189 30.27 -11.22 -2.59
C ALA A 189 29.82 -12.47 -1.81
N GLY A 190 28.76 -13.12 -2.29
CA GLY A 190 28.14 -14.28 -1.64
C GLY A 190 27.11 -13.95 -0.55
N SER A 191 26.85 -12.67 -0.26
CA SER A 191 25.72 -12.26 0.59
C SER A 191 24.45 -12.06 -0.23
N ASP A 192 23.33 -12.58 0.27
CA ASP A 192 21.99 -12.35 -0.28
C ASP A 192 21.18 -11.43 0.64
N VAL A 193 20.84 -10.25 0.13
CA VAL A 193 20.03 -9.25 0.85
C VAL A 193 18.65 -9.18 0.18
N GLN A 194 17.64 -9.73 0.86
CA GLN A 194 16.31 -9.95 0.32
C GLN A 194 15.23 -9.29 1.17
N SER A 195 14.39 -8.50 0.52
CA SER A 195 13.34 -7.72 1.18
C SER A 195 12.00 -7.93 0.49
N VAL A 196 10.95 -8.23 1.26
CA VAL A 196 9.58 -8.31 0.70
C VAL A 196 9.16 -6.96 0.12
N ARG A 197 9.57 -5.85 0.74
CA ARG A 197 9.28 -4.49 0.29
C ARG A 197 10.58 -3.80 -0.17
N HIS A 198 11.09 -2.78 0.51
CA HIS A 198 12.23 -2.00 -0.01
C HIS A 198 13.59 -2.41 0.59
N ILE A 199 14.66 -2.10 -0.13
CA ILE A 199 16.03 -2.10 0.40
C ILE A 199 16.53 -0.66 0.35
N ASN A 200 16.90 -0.12 1.51
CA ASN A 200 17.29 1.27 1.69
C ASN A 200 18.74 1.33 2.18
N LEU A 201 19.62 1.91 1.36
CA LEU A 201 21.06 2.04 1.61
C LEU A 201 21.41 3.52 1.74
N HIS A 202 21.72 3.97 2.95
CA HIS A 202 22.03 5.37 3.22
C HIS A 202 23.46 5.51 3.72
N ALA A 203 24.34 5.85 2.78
CA ALA A 203 25.72 6.20 3.02
C ALA A 203 25.93 7.69 2.79
N THR A 204 25.44 8.52 3.72
CA THR A 204 25.52 9.97 3.66
C THR A 204 25.96 10.57 4.99
N PRO A 205 26.50 11.81 4.98
CA PRO A 205 26.75 12.57 6.20
C PRO A 205 25.50 12.80 7.05
N GLY A 206 25.69 12.87 8.36
CA GLY A 206 24.70 13.42 9.28
C GLY A 206 24.47 14.93 9.12
N LYS A 207 23.80 15.53 10.10
CA LYS A 207 23.67 16.99 10.22
C LYS A 207 24.99 17.56 10.74
N GLU A 208 25.54 18.56 10.04
CA GLU A 208 26.83 19.17 10.37
C GLU A 208 26.61 20.65 10.73
N VAL A 209 27.21 21.08 11.83
CA VAL A 209 27.26 22.45 12.34
C VAL A 209 28.70 22.74 12.73
N MET A 210 29.31 23.77 12.14
CA MET A 210 30.72 24.08 12.37
C MET A 210 30.92 25.58 12.56
N THR A 211 31.66 25.94 13.60
CA THR A 211 32.20 27.27 13.85
C THR A 211 33.72 27.15 13.92
N GLU A 212 34.40 27.70 12.91
CA GLU A 212 35.84 27.63 12.76
C GLU A 212 36.40 29.04 12.58
N ALA A 213 37.20 29.54 13.54
CA ALA A 213 37.73 30.90 13.48
C ALA A 213 39.12 31.05 14.12
N ALA A 214 39.95 31.89 13.51
CA ALA A 214 41.14 32.46 14.12
C ALA A 214 40.96 33.99 14.17
N SER A 215 40.99 34.57 15.38
CA SER A 215 40.68 35.97 15.60
C SER A 215 41.82 36.70 16.32
N GLU A 216 42.25 37.82 15.75
CA GLU A 216 43.25 38.72 16.30
C GLU A 216 42.59 40.03 16.73
N TYR A 217 42.60 40.30 18.03
CA TYR A 217 41.99 41.48 18.62
C TYR A 217 43.07 42.42 19.15
N THR A 218 43.16 43.61 18.56
CA THR A 218 44.04 44.69 19.05
C THR A 218 43.20 45.89 19.49
N TRP A 219 43.79 46.85 20.20
CA TRP A 219 43.09 48.06 20.64
C TRP A 219 42.63 48.98 19.48
N TYR A 220 43.10 48.76 18.25
CA TYR A 220 42.81 49.59 17.07
C TYR A 220 42.23 48.82 15.88
N SER A 221 42.23 47.49 15.91
CA SER A 221 41.72 46.66 14.81
C SER A 221 41.30 45.28 15.29
N THR A 222 40.45 44.62 14.50
CA THR A 222 40.06 43.24 14.68
C THR A 222 40.14 42.56 13.33
N ASP A 223 41.00 41.55 13.24
CA ASP A 223 41.13 40.71 12.04
C ASP A 223 40.64 39.31 12.40
N VAL A 224 39.74 38.76 11.57
CA VAL A 224 39.17 37.43 11.78
C VAL A 224 39.26 36.65 10.48
N THR A 225 39.82 35.45 10.55
CA THR A 225 39.84 34.48 9.45
C THR A 225 39.03 33.26 9.85
N GLY A 226 38.02 32.90 9.05
CA GLY A 226 37.14 31.77 9.34
C GLY A 226 35.67 32.04 9.04
N GLY A 227 34.77 31.18 9.52
CA GLY A 227 33.34 31.32 9.28
C GLY A 227 32.47 30.27 9.99
N TYR A 228 31.17 30.43 9.80
CA TYR A 228 30.13 29.48 10.23
C TYR A 228 29.64 28.69 9.02
N ALA A 229 29.48 27.37 9.17
CA ALA A 229 28.88 26.51 8.17
C ALA A 229 27.86 25.58 8.80
N SER A 230 26.75 25.33 8.10
CA SER A 230 25.77 24.33 8.51
C SER A 230 25.04 23.75 7.32
N THR A 231 24.83 22.43 7.35
CA THR A 231 24.01 21.75 6.34
C THR A 231 22.54 22.18 6.41
N ALA A 232 22.07 22.71 7.55
CA ALA A 232 20.72 23.26 7.68
C ALA A 232 20.53 24.59 6.94
N SER A 233 21.61 25.37 6.75
CA SER A 233 21.59 26.62 5.96
C SER A 233 22.11 26.40 4.53
N GLY A 234 22.31 25.15 4.10
CA GLY A 234 22.86 24.81 2.78
C GLY A 234 24.35 25.10 2.61
N GLN A 235 25.08 25.44 3.67
CA GLN A 235 26.50 25.80 3.64
C GLN A 235 27.36 24.64 4.16
N ARG A 236 28.29 24.14 3.35
CA ARG A 236 29.31 23.19 3.80
C ARG A 236 30.61 23.90 4.19
N SER A 237 31.27 23.43 5.25
CA SER A 237 32.63 23.89 5.59
C SER A 237 33.60 23.43 4.51
N LYS A 238 34.60 24.28 4.20
CA LYS A 238 35.71 23.93 3.29
C LYS A 238 36.69 22.94 3.91
N ASN A 239 36.61 22.75 5.23
CA ASN A 239 37.54 21.93 6.01
C ASN A 239 37.05 20.49 6.23
N ILE A 240 35.90 20.10 5.65
CA ILE A 240 35.43 18.71 5.64
C ILE A 240 35.78 18.06 4.29
N THR A 241 36.43 16.88 4.34
CA THR A 241 36.51 15.95 3.22
C THR A 241 35.63 14.74 3.48
N SER A 242 34.73 14.42 2.54
CA SER A 242 33.82 13.28 2.65
C SER A 242 34.11 12.20 1.62
N ASN A 243 34.10 10.94 2.06
CA ASN A 243 34.16 9.76 1.21
C ASN A 243 33.02 8.80 1.60
N ASN A 244 31.83 9.05 1.03
CA ASN A 244 30.66 8.22 1.29
C ASN A 244 30.38 7.31 0.10
N TYR A 245 30.17 6.03 0.35
CA TYR A 245 30.01 5.07 -0.74
C TYR A 245 29.13 3.88 -0.36
N VAL A 246 28.52 3.30 -1.38
CA VAL A 246 27.87 2.00 -1.32
C VAL A 246 28.62 1.06 -2.27
N ASN A 247 29.18 -0.01 -1.73
CA ASN A 247 29.85 -1.06 -2.47
C ASN A 247 28.98 -2.32 -2.52
N ILE A 248 28.43 -2.64 -3.69
CA ILE A 248 27.56 -3.79 -3.91
C ILE A 248 28.36 -4.87 -4.63
N GLY A 249 28.93 -5.80 -3.87
CA GLY A 249 29.54 -7.04 -4.37
C GLY A 249 28.62 -8.27 -4.28
N GLY A 250 27.61 -8.25 -3.41
CA GLY A 250 26.59 -9.29 -3.25
C GLY A 250 25.31 -9.06 -4.07
N SER A 251 24.22 -9.74 -3.71
CA SER A 251 22.93 -9.66 -4.40
C SER A 251 21.89 -8.90 -3.58
N LEU A 252 21.23 -7.92 -4.20
CA LEU A 252 20.10 -7.19 -3.63
C LEU A 252 18.82 -7.56 -4.39
N VAL A 253 17.81 -8.06 -3.68
CA VAL A 253 16.48 -8.36 -4.25
C VAL A 253 15.39 -7.73 -3.40
N ALA A 254 14.79 -6.66 -3.91
CA ALA A 254 13.63 -6.02 -3.32
C ALA A 254 12.36 -6.55 -4.01
N GLY A 255 11.27 -6.75 -3.26
CA GLY A 255 10.05 -7.36 -3.79
C GLY A 255 10.16 -8.88 -3.95
N ILE A 256 10.81 -9.60 -3.03
CA ILE A 256 10.98 -11.08 -3.19
C ILE A 256 9.64 -11.81 -3.33
N TYR A 257 8.58 -11.35 -2.66
CA TYR A 257 7.22 -11.90 -2.79
C TYR A 257 6.36 -11.15 -3.81
N ASN A 258 6.97 -10.55 -4.84
CA ASN A 258 6.27 -9.77 -5.85
C ASN A 258 5.29 -10.59 -6.73
N LYS A 259 5.52 -11.88 -6.95
CA LYS A 259 4.57 -12.74 -7.68
C LYS A 259 4.28 -14.01 -6.90
N VAL A 260 3.13 -14.04 -6.25
CA VAL A 260 2.61 -15.19 -5.51
C VAL A 260 1.62 -15.92 -6.41
N ASN A 261 2.03 -17.05 -6.98
CA ASN A 261 1.10 -17.96 -7.66
C ASN A 261 0.87 -19.15 -6.73
N LEU A 262 -0.37 -19.49 -6.43
CA LEU A 262 -0.77 -20.61 -5.58
C LEU A 262 -1.85 -21.41 -6.31
N THR A 263 -1.59 -22.67 -6.57
CA THR A 263 -2.53 -23.54 -7.30
C THR A 263 -2.83 -24.82 -6.54
N PHE A 264 -4.06 -25.29 -6.68
CA PHE A 264 -4.57 -26.52 -6.10
C PHE A 264 -5.13 -27.41 -7.22
N ASP A 265 -4.63 -28.62 -7.36
CA ASP A 265 -5.02 -29.56 -8.41
C ASP A 265 -5.46 -30.92 -7.87
N GLY A 266 -6.26 -31.61 -8.68
CA GLY A 266 -6.75 -32.97 -8.44
C GLY A 266 -8.22 -33.03 -8.03
N THR A 267 -8.84 -34.18 -8.30
CA THR A 267 -10.15 -34.53 -7.73
C THR A 267 -9.93 -35.12 -6.35
N VAL A 268 -10.28 -34.39 -5.30
CA VAL A 268 -9.94 -34.70 -3.92
C VAL A 268 -11.13 -35.30 -3.19
N ASP A 269 -10.89 -36.41 -2.49
CA ASP A 269 -11.81 -36.95 -1.51
C ASP A 269 -11.04 -37.57 -0.33
N PHE A 270 -11.09 -36.91 0.82
CA PHE A 270 -10.48 -37.39 2.06
C PHE A 270 -11.11 -38.69 2.58
N LEU A 271 -12.34 -39.00 2.14
CA LEU A 271 -13.12 -40.14 2.62
C LEU A 271 -13.04 -41.36 1.68
N GLY A 272 -12.47 -41.21 0.48
CA GLY A 272 -12.21 -42.30 -0.47
C GLY A 272 -13.47 -42.95 -1.09
N ALA A 273 -14.60 -42.24 -1.13
CA ALA A 273 -15.85 -42.70 -1.74
C ALA A 273 -16.02 -42.26 -3.22
N VAL A 274 -15.24 -41.26 -3.65
CA VAL A 274 -15.21 -40.75 -5.03
C VAL A 274 -14.25 -41.58 -5.88
N THR A 275 -14.70 -41.98 -7.06
CA THR A 275 -13.90 -42.75 -8.04
C THR A 275 -12.73 -41.92 -8.56
N ASP A 276 -11.55 -42.51 -8.70
CA ASP A 276 -10.31 -41.88 -9.18
C ASP A 276 -9.87 -40.61 -8.42
N SER A 277 -10.32 -40.48 -7.17
CA SER A 277 -9.95 -39.37 -6.29
C SER A 277 -8.59 -39.58 -5.61
N ILE A 278 -7.97 -38.47 -5.20
CA ILE A 278 -6.79 -38.43 -4.33
C ILE A 278 -7.16 -37.97 -2.93
N THR A 279 -6.40 -38.37 -1.92
CA THR A 279 -6.69 -38.07 -0.50
C THR A 279 -6.13 -36.73 -0.02
N ALA A 280 -5.48 -35.95 -0.89
CA ALA A 280 -4.95 -34.62 -0.59
C ALA A 280 -4.80 -33.83 -1.88
N PRO A 281 -5.07 -32.51 -1.89
CA PRO A 281 -4.84 -31.68 -3.07
C PRO A 281 -3.35 -31.60 -3.41
N ILE A 282 -3.04 -31.49 -4.70
CA ILE A 282 -1.69 -31.15 -5.16
C ILE A 282 -1.53 -29.63 -5.03
N ILE A 283 -0.62 -29.19 -4.16
CA ILE A 283 -0.41 -27.76 -3.88
C ILE A 283 0.91 -27.31 -4.49
N THR A 284 0.88 -26.29 -5.35
CA THR A 284 2.09 -25.62 -5.85
C THR A 284 2.07 -24.14 -5.55
N SER A 285 3.22 -23.57 -5.17
CA SER A 285 3.35 -22.13 -4.96
C SER A 285 4.72 -21.61 -5.40
N THR A 286 4.78 -20.34 -5.81
CA THR A 286 6.06 -19.62 -5.98
C THR A 286 6.67 -19.18 -4.65
N VAL A 287 5.91 -19.19 -3.55
CA VAL A 287 6.38 -18.83 -2.21
C VAL A 287 6.13 -20.00 -1.25
N GLU A 288 7.20 -20.66 -0.84
CA GLU A 288 7.14 -21.88 0.00
C GLU A 288 6.50 -21.64 1.37
N ASP A 289 6.64 -20.45 1.95
CA ASP A 289 6.02 -20.13 3.24
C ASP A 289 4.49 -20.12 3.13
N TYR A 290 3.93 -19.64 2.01
CA TYR A 290 2.48 -19.66 1.77
C TYR A 290 1.98 -21.07 1.44
N LYS A 291 2.74 -21.86 0.70
CA LYS A 291 2.43 -23.29 0.49
C LYS A 291 2.29 -24.05 1.82
N LYS A 292 3.22 -23.84 2.75
CA LYS A 292 3.19 -24.47 4.09
C LYS A 292 2.05 -23.96 4.98
N GLY A 293 1.60 -22.73 4.74
CA GLY A 293 0.51 -22.11 5.48
C GLY A 293 -0.89 -22.57 5.06
N VAL A 294 -1.03 -23.23 3.90
CA VAL A 294 -2.32 -23.78 3.47
C VAL A 294 -2.75 -24.91 4.40
N THR A 295 -4.01 -24.88 4.80
CA THR A 295 -4.66 -25.99 5.51
C THR A 295 -5.80 -26.55 4.67
N TYR A 296 -6.15 -27.82 4.88
CA TYR A 296 -7.27 -28.47 4.20
C TYR A 296 -7.87 -29.56 5.09
N GLY A 297 -9.14 -29.86 4.90
CA GLY A 297 -9.83 -30.86 5.71
C GLY A 297 -11.34 -30.82 5.53
N THR A 298 -12.06 -31.40 6.50
CA THR A 298 -13.53 -31.41 6.50
C THR A 298 -14.08 -30.42 7.51
N THR A 299 -15.19 -29.75 7.17
CA THR A 299 -16.01 -29.01 8.14
C THR A 299 -17.48 -29.41 8.03
N ASN A 300 -18.23 -29.26 9.12
CA ASN A 300 -19.67 -29.45 9.10
C ASN A 300 -20.33 -28.12 8.73
N TYR A 301 -20.50 -27.90 7.43
CA TYR A 301 -21.07 -26.68 6.87
C TYR A 301 -22.47 -26.36 7.40
N ALA A 302 -23.28 -27.40 7.69
CA ALA A 302 -24.59 -27.19 8.29
C ALA A 302 -24.47 -26.57 9.70
N ASN A 303 -23.52 -27.06 10.50
CA ASN A 303 -23.24 -26.48 11.82
C ASN A 303 -22.61 -25.09 11.70
N ASP A 304 -21.73 -24.85 10.73
CA ASP A 304 -21.09 -23.55 10.51
C ASP A 304 -22.14 -22.49 10.15
N LEU A 305 -23.03 -22.78 9.19
CA LEU A 305 -24.16 -21.91 8.83
C LEU A 305 -25.09 -21.66 10.03
N PHE A 306 -25.40 -22.70 10.81
CA PHE A 306 -26.31 -22.55 11.95
C PHE A 306 -25.68 -21.75 13.09
N THR A 307 -24.39 -21.93 13.33
CA THR A 307 -23.63 -21.14 14.30
C THR A 307 -23.63 -19.67 13.89
N ARG A 308 -23.31 -19.36 12.63
CA ARG A 308 -23.38 -18.00 12.08
C ARG A 308 -24.79 -17.41 12.22
N TYR A 309 -25.82 -18.18 11.90
CA TYR A 309 -27.21 -17.76 12.07
C TYR A 309 -27.52 -17.38 13.52
N GLN A 310 -27.10 -18.19 14.51
CA GLN A 310 -27.30 -17.87 15.92
C GLN A 310 -26.55 -16.60 16.36
N GLU A 311 -25.31 -16.42 15.90
CA GLU A 311 -24.52 -15.21 16.16
C GLU A 311 -25.22 -13.96 15.60
N VAL A 312 -25.68 -14.04 14.36
CA VAL A 312 -26.42 -12.96 13.69
C VAL A 312 -27.75 -12.69 14.39
N CYS A 313 -28.50 -13.70 14.83
CA CYS A 313 -29.72 -13.50 15.63
C CYS A 313 -29.45 -12.75 16.94
N ARG A 314 -28.36 -13.10 17.63
CA ARG A 314 -27.95 -12.43 18.87
C ARG A 314 -27.62 -10.95 18.59
N LEU A 315 -26.86 -10.68 17.53
CA LEU A 315 -26.49 -9.31 17.12
C LEU A 315 -27.70 -8.50 16.64
N ALA A 316 -28.61 -9.10 15.86
CA ALA A 316 -29.85 -8.46 15.43
C ALA A 316 -30.72 -8.03 16.63
N THR A 317 -30.76 -8.86 17.67
CA THR A 317 -31.46 -8.55 18.93
C THR A 317 -30.73 -7.47 19.73
N GLU A 318 -29.41 -7.58 19.89
CA GLU A 318 -28.56 -6.62 20.63
C GLU A 318 -28.64 -5.21 20.03
N TYR A 319 -28.66 -5.13 18.70
CA TYR A 319 -28.68 -3.88 17.94
C TYR A 319 -30.07 -3.53 17.40
N ALA A 320 -31.14 -4.08 17.98
CA ALA A 320 -32.52 -3.85 17.55
C ALA A 320 -32.85 -2.35 17.48
N GLY A 321 -33.51 -1.93 16.39
CA GLY A 321 -33.84 -0.52 16.14
C GLY A 321 -32.69 0.35 15.63
N SER A 322 -31.46 -0.18 15.54
CA SER A 322 -30.32 0.51 14.92
C SER A 322 -30.12 0.10 13.45
N LYS A 323 -29.25 0.82 12.74
CA LYS A 323 -28.84 0.46 11.37
C LYS A 323 -28.15 -0.90 11.31
N ALA A 324 -27.34 -1.22 12.31
CA ALA A 324 -26.67 -2.51 12.42
C ALA A 324 -27.68 -3.64 12.61
N GLY A 325 -28.71 -3.43 13.44
CA GLY A 325 -29.80 -4.39 13.64
C GLY A 325 -30.52 -4.75 12.34
N ILE A 326 -30.84 -3.77 11.48
CA ILE A 326 -31.44 -4.01 10.16
C ILE A 326 -30.51 -4.85 9.27
N GLY A 327 -29.22 -4.55 9.28
CA GLY A 327 -28.22 -5.30 8.52
C GLY A 327 -28.10 -6.76 8.95
N TYR A 328 -28.07 -7.00 10.26
CA TYR A 328 -28.06 -8.35 10.82
C TYR A 328 -29.37 -9.12 10.52
N GLU A 329 -30.52 -8.45 10.55
CA GLU A 329 -31.80 -9.07 10.14
C GLU A 329 -31.80 -9.52 8.67
N ALA A 330 -31.23 -8.72 7.77
CA ALA A 330 -31.08 -9.11 6.37
C ALA A 330 -30.10 -10.28 6.17
N GLU A 331 -29.01 -10.31 6.94
CA GLU A 331 -28.08 -11.45 6.93
C GLU A 331 -28.73 -12.73 7.47
N LYS A 332 -29.58 -12.61 8.49
CA LYS A 332 -30.37 -13.72 9.04
C LYS A 332 -31.25 -14.36 7.96
N GLU A 333 -32.02 -13.57 7.21
CA GLU A 333 -32.86 -14.07 6.12
C GLU A 333 -32.04 -14.75 5.02
N ARG A 334 -30.88 -14.18 4.67
CA ARG A 334 -29.96 -14.76 3.70
C ARG A 334 -29.47 -16.14 4.14
N LEU A 335 -29.04 -16.28 5.40
CA LEU A 335 -28.55 -17.54 5.95
C LEU A 335 -29.63 -18.63 5.97
N LEU A 336 -30.88 -18.28 6.28
CA LEU A 336 -32.01 -19.22 6.19
C LEU A 336 -32.28 -19.67 4.76
N GLY A 337 -32.25 -18.75 3.79
CA GLY A 337 -32.38 -19.10 2.37
C GLY A 337 -31.24 -19.99 1.86
N GLU A 338 -30.03 -19.78 2.38
CA GLU A 338 -28.89 -20.65 2.09
C GLU A 338 -29.04 -22.05 2.70
N MET A 339 -29.52 -22.15 3.93
CA MET A 339 -29.84 -23.45 4.54
C MET A 339 -30.96 -24.17 3.76
N GLU A 340 -32.00 -23.46 3.34
CA GLU A 340 -33.10 -24.01 2.55
C GLU A 340 -32.61 -24.56 1.21
N LYS A 341 -31.69 -23.85 0.52
CA LYS A 341 -31.04 -24.30 -0.74
C LYS A 341 -30.42 -25.69 -0.61
N TYR A 342 -29.89 -26.04 0.56
CA TYR A 342 -29.25 -27.33 0.82
C TYR A 342 -30.13 -28.30 1.62
N GLY A 343 -31.43 -28.00 1.80
CA GLY A 343 -32.35 -28.84 2.57
C GLY A 343 -32.02 -28.92 4.06
N LEU A 344 -31.30 -27.93 4.58
CA LEU A 344 -30.90 -27.81 5.98
C LEU A 344 -31.91 -26.99 6.82
N TYR A 345 -32.89 -26.38 6.16
CA TYR A 345 -33.97 -25.63 6.79
C TYR A 345 -35.27 -25.85 6.02
N ASP A 346 -36.34 -26.19 6.74
CA ASP A 346 -37.70 -26.24 6.21
C ASP A 346 -38.45 -24.97 6.60
N SER A 347 -38.72 -24.10 5.62
CA SER A 347 -39.42 -22.84 5.80
C SER A 347 -40.89 -23.01 6.21
N SER A 348 -41.49 -24.18 5.96
CA SER A 348 -42.89 -24.49 6.31
C SER A 348 -43.05 -24.95 7.76
N SER A 349 -42.08 -25.72 8.28
CA SER A 349 -42.11 -26.24 9.65
C SER A 349 -41.23 -25.45 10.63
N GLY A 350 -40.33 -24.60 10.12
CA GLY A 350 -39.31 -23.91 10.91
C GLY A 350 -38.24 -24.84 11.48
N LEU A 351 -38.10 -26.06 10.93
CA LEU A 351 -37.17 -27.07 11.44
C LEU A 351 -35.79 -26.90 10.79
N VAL A 352 -34.74 -26.90 11.60
CA VAL A 352 -33.35 -26.97 11.14
C VAL A 352 -32.93 -28.44 11.08
N ILE A 353 -32.46 -28.87 9.90
CA ILE A 353 -31.97 -30.22 9.63
C ILE A 353 -30.44 -30.16 9.64
N GLY A 354 -29.83 -30.91 10.55
CA GLY A 354 -28.36 -30.97 10.68
C GLY A 354 -27.73 -31.98 9.74
N GLY A 355 -26.47 -31.74 9.38
CA GLY A 355 -25.60 -32.72 8.72
C GLY A 355 -25.31 -32.43 7.25
N MET A 356 -24.28 -31.61 7.02
CA MET A 356 -23.62 -31.52 5.72
C MET A 356 -22.12 -31.34 5.92
N THR A 357 -21.33 -32.35 5.57
CA THR A 357 -19.86 -32.26 5.64
C THR A 357 -19.32 -31.82 4.29
N VAL A 358 -18.48 -30.79 4.30
CA VAL A 358 -17.82 -30.26 3.10
C VAL A 358 -16.31 -30.36 3.28
N GLN A 359 -15.62 -30.60 2.17
CA GLN A 359 -14.15 -30.65 2.14
C GLN A 359 -13.65 -29.30 1.66
N TYR A 360 -12.65 -28.74 2.35
CA TYR A 360 -12.17 -27.39 2.10
C TYR A 360 -10.65 -27.30 2.00
N ILE A 361 -10.19 -26.24 1.35
CA ILE A 361 -8.86 -25.64 1.46
C ILE A 361 -9.00 -24.27 2.13
N ALA A 362 -8.03 -23.88 2.96
CA ALA A 362 -7.96 -22.57 3.57
C ALA A 362 -6.59 -21.95 3.35
N LEU A 363 -6.60 -20.74 2.79
CA LEU A 363 -5.41 -19.97 2.49
C LEU A 363 -4.84 -19.33 3.76
N PRO A 364 -3.51 -19.24 3.91
CA PRO A 364 -2.92 -18.40 4.94
C PRO A 364 -3.11 -16.91 4.61
N ASP A 365 -2.76 -16.06 5.57
CA ASP A 365 -2.60 -14.63 5.29
C ASP A 365 -1.40 -14.45 4.35
N MET A 366 -1.58 -13.67 3.28
CA MET A 366 -0.56 -13.44 2.26
C MET A 366 -0.30 -11.96 2.06
N VAL A 367 0.98 -11.59 2.15
CA VAL A 367 1.48 -10.26 1.83
C VAL A 367 2.36 -10.36 0.59
N CYS A 368 2.02 -9.55 -0.41
CA CYS A 368 2.77 -9.38 -1.64
C CYS A 368 3.17 -7.92 -1.76
N SER A 369 4.34 -7.64 -2.30
CA SER A 369 4.77 -6.26 -2.49
C SER A 369 5.79 -6.16 -3.60
N GLY A 370 5.76 -5.04 -4.32
CA GLY A 370 6.89 -4.57 -5.08
C GLY A 370 7.95 -3.99 -4.15
N GLY A 371 9.19 -4.01 -4.62
CA GLY A 371 10.32 -3.46 -3.90
C GLY A 371 11.13 -2.49 -4.72
N ASN A 372 11.57 -1.43 -4.04
CA ASN A 372 12.52 -0.46 -4.57
C ASN A 372 13.87 -0.70 -3.93
N VAL A 373 14.93 -0.35 -4.66
CA VAL A 373 16.28 -0.25 -4.09
C VAL A 373 16.66 1.22 -4.07
N VAL A 374 16.68 1.80 -2.88
CA VAL A 374 16.97 3.21 -2.65
C VAL A 374 18.41 3.32 -2.16
N ILE A 375 19.20 4.15 -2.83
CA ILE A 375 20.62 4.34 -2.55
C ILE A 375 20.89 5.84 -2.42
N ASP A 376 21.25 6.28 -1.23
CA ASP A 376 21.70 7.65 -0.97
C ASP A 376 23.20 7.62 -0.66
N THR A 377 24.01 8.18 -1.55
CA THR A 377 25.48 8.14 -1.44
C THR A 377 26.18 9.08 -2.43
N ASP A 378 27.48 9.35 -2.23
CA ASP A 378 28.30 10.09 -3.20
C ASP A 378 28.74 9.19 -4.36
N GLY A 379 28.85 7.86 -4.14
CA GLY A 379 29.24 6.92 -5.18
C GLY A 379 28.79 5.48 -4.94
N VAL A 380 28.41 4.80 -6.02
CA VAL A 380 28.11 3.36 -6.04
C VAL A 380 29.20 2.62 -6.80
N VAL A 381 29.74 1.57 -6.18
CA VAL A 381 30.78 0.71 -6.75
C VAL A 381 30.47 -0.77 -6.51
N GLY A 382 31.32 -1.67 -7.01
CA GLY A 382 31.18 -3.11 -6.85
C GLY A 382 30.71 -3.80 -8.13
N ASN A 383 30.65 -5.12 -8.10
CA ASN A 383 30.35 -6.01 -9.23
C ASN A 383 29.17 -6.97 -8.98
N GLY A 384 28.40 -6.73 -7.92
CA GLY A 384 27.22 -7.49 -7.54
C GLY A 384 25.99 -7.17 -8.39
N SER A 385 24.81 -7.55 -7.89
CA SER A 385 23.55 -7.46 -8.62
C SER A 385 22.46 -6.73 -7.85
N VAL A 386 21.62 -6.00 -8.58
CA VAL A 386 20.44 -5.31 -8.05
C VAL A 386 19.20 -5.75 -8.82
N ASN A 387 18.17 -6.19 -8.12
CA ASN A 387 16.88 -6.55 -8.68
C ASN A 387 15.74 -5.90 -7.89
N ALA A 388 15.18 -4.83 -8.44
CA ALA A 388 13.98 -4.17 -7.92
C ALA A 388 12.77 -4.72 -8.67
N LYS A 389 11.94 -5.51 -7.99
CA LYS A 389 10.75 -6.13 -8.59
C LYS A 389 9.53 -5.29 -8.31
N GLY A 390 8.81 -4.94 -9.36
CA GLY A 390 7.57 -4.19 -9.33
C GLY A 390 6.43 -4.95 -9.99
N SER A 391 5.27 -4.32 -10.05
CA SER A 391 4.02 -4.91 -10.51
C SER A 391 3.60 -6.19 -9.74
N PRO A 392 3.26 -6.06 -8.44
CA PRO A 392 2.95 -7.18 -7.58
C PRO A 392 1.67 -7.94 -7.99
N GLU A 393 1.68 -9.25 -7.80
CA GLU A 393 0.55 -10.13 -8.10
C GLU A 393 0.37 -11.23 -7.05
N ILE A 394 -0.87 -11.44 -6.61
CA ILE A 394 -1.32 -12.64 -5.90
C ILE A 394 -2.33 -13.35 -6.81
N ASN A 395 -1.98 -14.53 -7.32
CA ASN A 395 -2.85 -15.37 -8.14
C ASN A 395 -3.10 -16.70 -7.43
N VAL A 396 -4.34 -16.92 -7.00
CA VAL A 396 -4.81 -18.16 -6.41
C VAL A 396 -5.73 -18.85 -7.39
N THR A 397 -5.49 -20.12 -7.68
CA THR A 397 -6.36 -20.92 -8.56
C THR A 397 -6.63 -22.27 -7.93
N ASN A 398 -7.88 -22.53 -7.57
CA ASN A 398 -8.34 -23.85 -7.19
C ASN A 398 -8.97 -24.53 -8.40
N ASN A 399 -8.37 -25.65 -8.79
CA ASN A 399 -8.87 -26.55 -9.82
C ASN A 399 -9.41 -27.85 -9.17
N THR A 400 -9.62 -27.88 -7.86
CA THR A 400 -10.15 -29.03 -7.12
C THR A 400 -11.64 -28.87 -6.85
N ASN A 401 -12.32 -29.97 -6.53
CA ASN A 401 -13.72 -29.96 -6.09
C ASN A 401 -13.93 -29.49 -4.63
N LEU A 402 -12.98 -28.74 -4.07
CA LEU A 402 -12.99 -28.32 -2.66
C LEU A 402 -13.52 -26.91 -2.51
N TYR A 403 -14.18 -26.66 -1.37
CA TYR A 403 -14.54 -25.34 -0.89
C TYR A 403 -13.28 -24.52 -0.56
N MET A 404 -13.25 -23.22 -0.85
CA MET A 404 -12.10 -22.37 -0.55
C MET A 404 -12.40 -21.33 0.53
N LYS A 405 -11.57 -21.29 1.57
CA LYS A 405 -11.52 -20.22 2.58
C LYS A 405 -10.36 -19.29 2.28
N VAL A 406 -10.64 -18.01 2.07
CA VAL A 406 -9.67 -16.96 1.76
C VAL A 406 -9.51 -16.07 2.99
N ASN A 407 -8.32 -16.05 3.59
CA ASN A 407 -8.00 -15.13 4.68
C ASN A 407 -7.44 -13.80 4.10
N ASP A 408 -6.58 -13.10 4.85
CA ASP A 408 -6.11 -11.78 4.47
C ASP A 408 -5.18 -11.83 3.25
N LEU A 409 -5.48 -11.06 2.21
CA LEU A 409 -4.64 -10.94 1.01
C LEU A 409 -4.28 -9.47 0.81
N THR A 410 -3.00 -9.12 0.89
CA THR A 410 -2.57 -7.71 0.82
C THR A 410 -1.48 -7.50 -0.21
N ILE A 411 -1.64 -6.43 -1.02
CA ILE A 411 -0.57 -5.83 -1.82
C ILE A 411 -0.19 -4.48 -1.22
N GLU A 412 1.08 -4.30 -0.86
CA GLU A 412 1.54 -3.10 -0.14
C GLU A 412 2.09 -1.98 -1.04
N ASP A 413 2.90 -2.30 -2.04
CA ASP A 413 3.58 -1.31 -2.90
C ASP A 413 3.71 -1.80 -4.35
N TYR A 414 3.72 -0.90 -5.33
CA TYR A 414 4.00 -1.23 -6.73
C TYR A 414 5.45 -1.64 -6.93
N GLY A 415 6.39 -0.95 -6.27
CA GLY A 415 7.84 -1.13 -6.40
C GLY A 415 8.39 -1.14 -7.84
N GLY A 416 9.59 -1.69 -8.01
CA GLY A 416 10.23 -1.88 -9.31
C GLY A 416 11.31 -0.87 -9.68
N GLU A 417 11.61 0.09 -8.81
CA GLU A 417 12.53 1.19 -9.10
C GLU A 417 13.88 1.04 -8.39
N VAL A 418 14.94 1.48 -9.07
CA VAL A 418 16.21 1.83 -8.45
C VAL A 418 16.28 3.34 -8.34
N ILE A 419 16.38 3.84 -7.11
CA ILE A 419 16.36 5.27 -6.78
C ILE A 419 17.75 5.65 -6.26
N LEU A 420 18.43 6.57 -6.93
CA LEU A 420 19.74 7.06 -6.52
C LEU A 420 19.64 8.54 -6.13
N ASN A 421 19.95 8.85 -4.88
CA ASN A 421 19.90 10.21 -4.32
C ASN A 421 18.56 10.91 -4.55
N GLY A 422 17.46 10.18 -4.28
CA GLY A 422 16.09 10.65 -4.50
C GLY A 422 15.60 10.67 -5.95
N ILE A 423 16.41 10.25 -6.92
CA ILE A 423 16.05 10.24 -8.35
C ILE A 423 15.82 8.80 -8.80
N SER A 424 14.60 8.49 -9.26
CA SER A 424 14.32 7.22 -9.93
C SER A 424 15.10 7.13 -11.24
N LEU A 425 15.85 6.04 -11.41
CA LEU A 425 16.65 5.79 -12.61
C LEU A 425 15.84 5.11 -13.73
N GLY A 426 14.68 4.53 -13.39
CA GLY A 426 13.83 3.75 -14.30
C GLY A 426 14.64 2.80 -15.19
N ASN A 427 14.33 2.78 -16.48
CA ASN A 427 14.99 1.92 -17.47
C ASN A 427 16.46 2.28 -17.75
N THR A 428 16.99 3.37 -17.18
CA THR A 428 18.41 3.76 -17.34
C THR A 428 19.31 3.27 -16.22
N ALA A 429 18.76 2.56 -15.23
CA ALA A 429 19.48 2.13 -14.02
C ALA A 429 20.79 1.38 -14.32
N ALA A 430 20.79 0.40 -15.24
CA ALA A 430 21.98 -0.34 -15.62
C ALA A 430 23.10 0.54 -16.21
N THR A 431 22.74 1.52 -17.03
CA THR A 431 23.70 2.47 -17.62
C THR A 431 24.26 3.43 -16.57
N LYS A 432 23.45 3.82 -15.58
CA LYS A 432 23.82 4.73 -14.49
C LYS A 432 24.61 4.05 -13.38
N LEU A 433 24.55 2.72 -13.29
CA LEU A 433 25.30 1.88 -12.35
C LEU A 433 26.15 0.82 -13.10
N PRO A 434 27.08 1.26 -13.97
CA PRO A 434 27.72 0.39 -14.96
C PRO A 434 28.74 -0.61 -14.38
N THR A 435 29.13 -0.45 -13.11
CA THR A 435 30.09 -1.36 -12.47
C THR A 435 29.43 -2.66 -12.01
N LEU A 436 28.11 -2.64 -11.78
CA LEU A 436 27.34 -3.80 -11.32
C LEU A 436 27.19 -4.83 -12.44
N SER A 437 27.19 -6.12 -12.08
CA SER A 437 27.07 -7.19 -13.07
C SER A 437 25.66 -7.27 -13.69
N SER A 438 24.63 -6.91 -12.92
CA SER A 438 23.27 -6.79 -13.43
C SER A 438 22.44 -5.81 -12.60
N VAL A 439 21.65 -4.98 -13.27
CA VAL A 439 20.64 -4.12 -12.64
C VAL A 439 19.33 -4.35 -13.38
N SER A 440 18.34 -4.91 -12.69
CA SER A 440 17.00 -5.13 -13.23
C SER A 440 15.96 -4.33 -12.45
N THR A 441 15.10 -3.68 -13.22
CA THR A 441 13.89 -2.97 -12.79
C THR A 441 12.69 -3.58 -13.51
N SER A 442 11.49 -3.30 -13.03
CA SER A 442 10.27 -3.65 -13.77
C SER A 442 9.21 -2.56 -13.60
N ASP A 443 8.13 -2.65 -14.37
CA ASP A 443 7.07 -1.65 -14.36
C ASP A 443 6.47 -1.46 -12.95
N SER A 444 6.28 -0.20 -12.58
CA SER A 444 5.74 0.25 -11.28
C SER A 444 4.27 0.66 -11.34
N SER A 445 3.47 0.04 -12.23
CA SER A 445 2.16 0.60 -12.64
C SER A 445 0.95 -0.34 -12.50
N SER A 446 1.16 -1.63 -12.27
CA SER A 446 0.07 -2.61 -12.19
C SER A 446 0.11 -3.43 -10.90
N ALA A 447 -1.03 -3.80 -10.36
CA ALA A 447 -1.11 -4.68 -9.21
C ALA A 447 -2.37 -5.54 -9.31
N LEU A 448 -2.28 -6.83 -9.04
CA LEU A 448 -3.40 -7.76 -9.18
C LEU A 448 -3.52 -8.72 -8.01
N ILE A 449 -4.71 -8.82 -7.42
CA ILE A 449 -5.11 -9.97 -6.63
C ILE A 449 -6.16 -10.71 -7.47
N SER A 450 -5.91 -11.98 -7.76
CA SER A 450 -6.84 -12.86 -8.47
C SER A 450 -7.08 -14.14 -7.67
N VAL A 451 -8.34 -14.46 -7.39
CA VAL A 451 -8.75 -15.72 -6.74
C VAL A 451 -9.75 -16.41 -7.66
N LYS A 452 -9.46 -17.65 -8.04
CA LYS A 452 -10.27 -18.39 -9.01
C LYS A 452 -10.63 -19.76 -8.51
N GLU A 453 -11.89 -20.13 -8.72
CA GLU A 453 -12.40 -21.50 -8.64
C GLU A 453 -12.84 -21.93 -10.04
N THR A 454 -12.13 -22.92 -10.59
CA THR A 454 -12.31 -23.37 -11.97
C THR A 454 -13.02 -24.72 -12.07
N TRP A 455 -13.20 -25.44 -10.94
CA TRP A 455 -13.86 -26.74 -10.95
C TRP A 455 -15.30 -26.61 -11.46
N ASN A 456 -15.65 -27.42 -12.46
CA ASN A 456 -16.96 -27.36 -13.11
C ASN A 456 -17.62 -28.74 -13.34
N GLY A 457 -17.04 -29.80 -12.78
CA GLY A 457 -17.49 -31.19 -12.93
C GLY A 457 -18.38 -31.70 -11.79
N ASN A 458 -18.96 -32.87 -12.01
CA ASN A 458 -19.67 -33.64 -10.97
C ASN A 458 -18.76 -34.78 -10.46
N LEU A 459 -18.93 -35.15 -9.20
CA LEU A 459 -18.22 -36.26 -8.58
C LEU A 459 -19.00 -37.56 -8.76
N GLN A 460 -18.32 -38.61 -9.22
CA GLN A 460 -18.88 -39.95 -9.31
C GLN A 460 -18.63 -40.70 -7.99
N VAL A 461 -19.69 -40.84 -7.19
CA VAL A 461 -19.66 -41.50 -5.89
C VAL A 461 -20.23 -42.90 -6.05
N THR A 462 -19.47 -43.93 -5.62
CA THR A 462 -19.97 -45.30 -5.58
C THR A 462 -20.21 -45.70 -4.13
N SER A 463 -21.48 -45.86 -3.75
CA SER A 463 -21.87 -46.26 -2.40
C SER A 463 -22.92 -47.37 -2.47
N GLY A 464 -22.72 -48.45 -1.72
CA GLY A 464 -23.64 -49.59 -1.67
C GLY A 464 -23.87 -50.28 -3.03
N GLY A 465 -22.89 -50.25 -3.95
CA GLY A 465 -22.99 -50.83 -5.29
C GLY A 465 -23.78 -50.00 -6.30
N ARG A 466 -24.20 -48.78 -5.95
CA ARG A 466 -24.82 -47.80 -6.85
C ARG A 466 -23.87 -46.64 -7.11
N THR A 467 -23.83 -46.22 -8.37
CA THR A 467 -23.09 -45.03 -8.81
C THR A 467 -24.05 -43.84 -8.88
N GLU A 468 -23.73 -42.78 -8.15
CA GLU A 468 -24.46 -41.51 -8.17
C GLU A 468 -23.51 -40.36 -8.52
N TYR A 469 -24.03 -39.36 -9.23
CA TYR A 469 -23.30 -38.12 -9.49
C TYR A 469 -23.71 -37.06 -8.47
N ARG A 470 -22.73 -36.43 -7.82
CA ARG A 470 -22.95 -35.34 -6.86
C ARG A 470 -22.21 -34.09 -7.29
N THR A 471 -22.89 -32.95 -7.24
CA THR A 471 -22.25 -31.65 -7.45
C THR A 471 -21.56 -31.24 -6.15
N PRO A 472 -20.24 -31.04 -6.14
CA PRO A 472 -19.52 -30.59 -4.95
C PRO A 472 -19.84 -29.12 -4.63
N LEU A 473 -19.71 -28.75 -3.35
CA LEU A 473 -19.76 -27.35 -2.93
C LEU A 473 -18.39 -26.70 -3.13
N THR A 474 -18.26 -25.86 -4.14
CA THR A 474 -17.01 -25.16 -4.50
C THR A 474 -17.10 -23.66 -4.23
N THR A 475 -17.74 -23.27 -3.13
CA THR A 475 -17.87 -21.85 -2.76
C THR A 475 -16.50 -21.25 -2.42
N ILE A 476 -16.29 -19.99 -2.82
CA ILE A 476 -15.19 -19.15 -2.32
C ILE A 476 -15.74 -18.32 -1.16
N GLU A 477 -15.27 -18.58 0.05
CA GLU A 477 -15.58 -17.81 1.26
C GLU A 477 -14.41 -16.91 1.63
N VAL A 478 -14.64 -15.61 1.61
CA VAL A 478 -13.72 -14.57 2.07
C VAL A 478 -13.96 -14.33 3.56
N ASN A 479 -13.00 -14.81 4.34
CA ASN A 479 -12.95 -14.77 5.80
C ASN A 479 -12.06 -13.63 6.34
N GLY A 480 -11.19 -13.07 5.50
CA GLY A 480 -10.29 -11.97 5.85
C GLY A 480 -10.46 -10.75 4.95
N ASP A 481 -9.61 -9.75 5.14
CA ASP A 481 -9.57 -8.55 4.32
C ASP A 481 -8.72 -8.76 3.06
N ILE A 482 -9.27 -8.44 1.89
CA ILE A 482 -8.55 -8.42 0.62
C ILE A 482 -8.28 -6.97 0.25
N SER A 483 -7.00 -6.58 0.24
CA SER A 483 -6.56 -5.20 0.03
C SER A 483 -5.54 -5.11 -1.10
N ASN A 484 -5.95 -4.47 -2.20
CA ASN A 484 -5.07 -4.07 -3.29
C ASN A 484 -5.37 -2.61 -3.70
N PRO A 485 -5.04 -1.63 -2.84
CA PRO A 485 -5.34 -0.22 -3.12
C PRO A 485 -4.68 0.29 -4.41
N LEU A 486 -3.65 -0.41 -4.87
CA LEU A 486 -2.86 -0.07 -6.05
C LEU A 486 -3.49 -0.61 -7.35
N GLY A 487 -4.40 -1.57 -7.30
CA GLY A 487 -4.85 -2.20 -8.53
C GLY A 487 -6.12 -2.99 -8.43
N LYS A 488 -6.16 -4.08 -9.21
CA LYS A 488 -7.37 -4.88 -9.40
C LYS A 488 -7.46 -6.00 -8.38
N VAL A 489 -8.65 -6.21 -7.83
CA VAL A 489 -9.04 -7.46 -7.17
C VAL A 489 -10.03 -8.17 -8.09
N SER A 490 -9.81 -9.45 -8.37
CA SER A 490 -10.66 -10.28 -9.23
C SER A 490 -10.95 -11.61 -8.55
N ILE A 491 -12.21 -11.89 -8.24
CA ILE A 491 -12.66 -13.17 -7.69
C ILE A 491 -13.63 -13.80 -8.69
N ASP A 492 -13.27 -14.95 -9.25
CA ASP A 492 -14.09 -15.69 -10.23
C ASP A 492 -14.40 -17.09 -9.70
N ASN A 493 -15.70 -17.41 -9.62
CA ASN A 493 -16.18 -18.75 -9.34
C ASN A 493 -17.04 -19.27 -10.51
N THR A 494 -16.61 -20.38 -11.11
CA THR A 494 -17.25 -20.94 -12.30
C THR A 494 -18.61 -21.57 -11.99
N LYS A 495 -18.75 -22.25 -10.84
CA LYS A 495 -19.96 -23.04 -10.49
C LYS A 495 -20.51 -22.78 -9.09
N GLY A 496 -19.69 -22.32 -8.16
CA GLY A 496 -20.08 -22.09 -6.77
C GLY A 496 -20.43 -20.64 -6.46
N ASP A 497 -20.79 -20.41 -5.19
CA ASP A 497 -21.10 -19.08 -4.67
C ASP A 497 -19.78 -18.32 -4.32
N ILE A 498 -19.87 -16.99 -4.18
CA ILE A 498 -18.85 -16.15 -3.54
C ILE A 498 -19.47 -15.53 -2.30
N VAL A 499 -18.90 -15.81 -1.12
CA VAL A 499 -19.41 -15.34 0.16
C VAL A 499 -18.35 -14.49 0.86
N ILE A 500 -18.70 -13.30 1.32
CA ILE A 500 -17.79 -12.35 1.99
C ILE A 500 -18.39 -12.04 3.35
N GLN A 501 -17.94 -12.69 4.42
CA GLN A 501 -18.66 -12.62 5.70
C GLN A 501 -17.78 -12.61 6.96
N GLY A 502 -16.46 -12.73 6.80
CA GLY A 502 -15.52 -12.84 7.91
C GLY A 502 -15.68 -14.13 8.71
N LYS A 503 -14.74 -14.41 9.62
CA LYS A 503 -14.72 -15.68 10.37
C LYS A 503 -15.87 -15.83 11.37
N THR A 504 -16.39 -14.72 11.91
CA THR A 504 -17.45 -14.69 12.94
C THR A 504 -18.44 -13.56 12.69
N ALA A 505 -19.65 -13.69 13.26
CA ALA A 505 -20.66 -12.64 13.50
C ALA A 505 -20.19 -11.18 13.40
N GLN A 506 -19.14 -10.94 14.16
CA GLN A 506 -18.63 -9.62 14.53
C GLN A 506 -17.41 -9.21 13.70
N GLU A 507 -16.73 -10.17 13.09
CA GLU A 507 -15.61 -9.93 12.19
C GLU A 507 -16.16 -9.74 10.78
N GLY A 508 -16.05 -8.54 10.24
CA GLY A 508 -16.35 -8.28 8.83
C GLY A 508 -15.20 -8.77 7.94
N ALA A 509 -15.51 -9.05 6.67
CA ALA A 509 -14.53 -9.17 5.61
C ALA A 509 -14.76 -8.05 4.60
N SER A 510 -13.68 -7.40 4.16
CA SER A 510 -13.75 -6.34 3.15
C SER A 510 -12.92 -6.68 1.92
N ILE A 511 -13.35 -6.15 0.78
CA ILE A 511 -12.58 -6.18 -0.46
C ILE A 511 -12.34 -4.74 -0.86
N GLN A 512 -11.08 -4.38 -1.00
CA GLN A 512 -10.62 -3.03 -1.32
C GLN A 512 -9.65 -3.10 -2.50
N GLY A 513 -9.93 -2.30 -3.52
CA GLY A 513 -9.00 -2.09 -4.62
C GLY A 513 -9.43 -0.95 -5.52
N ARG A 514 -8.54 -0.54 -6.43
CA ARG A 514 -8.86 0.46 -7.46
C ARG A 514 -9.93 -0.07 -8.42
N GLU A 515 -9.85 -1.35 -8.72
CA GLU A 515 -10.84 -2.09 -9.51
C GLU A 515 -11.25 -3.35 -8.75
N ILE A 516 -12.54 -3.65 -8.65
CA ILE A 516 -13.04 -4.90 -8.05
C ILE A 516 -13.92 -5.65 -9.05
N GLU A 517 -13.52 -6.86 -9.40
CA GLU A 517 -14.30 -7.79 -10.20
C GLU A 517 -14.71 -8.98 -9.34
N LEU A 518 -16.02 -9.15 -9.14
CA LEU A 518 -16.58 -10.36 -8.55
C LEU A 518 -17.48 -11.04 -9.56
N LYS A 519 -17.23 -12.32 -9.83
CA LYS A 519 -17.97 -13.08 -10.84
C LYS A 519 -18.31 -14.48 -10.34
N ALA A 520 -19.60 -14.80 -10.22
CA ALA A 520 -20.08 -16.14 -9.89
C ALA A 520 -20.97 -16.65 -11.04
N SER A 521 -20.36 -17.33 -12.02
CA SER A 521 -21.00 -17.60 -13.32
C SER A 521 -22.25 -18.49 -13.27
N ALA A 522 -22.35 -19.36 -12.28
CA ALA A 522 -23.53 -20.19 -12.00
C ALA A 522 -23.87 -20.26 -10.49
N GLY A 523 -23.36 -19.31 -9.71
CA GLY A 523 -23.60 -19.19 -8.27
C GLY A 523 -23.99 -17.75 -7.89
N SER A 524 -24.24 -17.50 -6.63
CA SER A 524 -24.61 -16.18 -6.09
C SER A 524 -23.43 -15.50 -5.41
N ILE A 525 -23.50 -14.18 -5.30
CA ILE A 525 -22.55 -13.36 -4.55
C ILE A 525 -23.27 -12.82 -3.31
N SER A 526 -22.69 -13.02 -2.13
CA SER A 526 -23.25 -12.51 -0.88
C SER A 526 -22.22 -11.90 0.04
N GLN A 527 -22.55 -10.77 0.63
CA GLN A 527 -21.79 -10.12 1.68
C GLN A 527 -22.56 -10.13 3.01
N GLY A 528 -21.93 -10.59 4.09
CA GLY A 528 -22.39 -10.42 5.47
C GLY A 528 -22.40 -8.94 5.87
N TYR A 529 -23.09 -8.61 6.95
CA TYR A 529 -23.19 -7.22 7.39
C TYR A 529 -21.83 -6.66 7.77
N THR A 530 -21.47 -5.52 7.17
CA THR A 530 -20.26 -4.76 7.54
C THR A 530 -20.63 -3.36 8.02
N GLN A 531 -20.09 -2.96 9.18
CA GLN A 531 -20.23 -1.59 9.65
C GLN A 531 -19.30 -0.65 8.85
N GLY A 532 -19.86 0.38 8.23
CA GLY A 532 -19.10 1.38 7.46
C GLY A 532 -19.62 1.52 6.03
N ILE A 533 -18.75 2.00 5.14
CA ILE A 533 -19.07 2.22 3.72
C ILE A 533 -18.51 1.05 2.90
N VAL A 534 -19.40 0.32 2.22
CA VAL A 534 -19.02 -0.60 1.16
C VAL A 534 -19.04 0.15 -0.16
N ASN A 535 -17.89 0.19 -0.84
CA ASN A 535 -17.78 0.81 -2.16
C ASN A 535 -17.89 -0.27 -3.23
N ILE A 536 -18.93 -0.17 -4.05
CA ILE A 536 -19.08 -0.96 -5.27
C ILE A 536 -18.68 -0.04 -6.40
N GLY A 537 -17.40 -0.05 -6.75
CA GLY A 537 -16.78 0.94 -7.63
C GLY A 537 -15.56 1.56 -7.00
N ALA A 538 -14.94 2.51 -7.71
CA ALA A 538 -13.93 3.38 -7.12
C ALA A 538 -14.49 4.13 -5.90
N THR A 539 -13.68 4.23 -4.84
CA THR A 539 -14.03 5.02 -3.67
C THR A 539 -14.11 6.50 -4.04
N PRO A 540 -14.96 7.30 -3.36
CA PRO A 540 -15.05 8.74 -3.62
C PRO A 540 -13.69 9.43 -3.51
N GLU A 541 -12.85 9.04 -2.54
CA GLU A 541 -11.52 9.61 -2.33
C GLU A 541 -10.64 9.49 -3.57
N TYR A 542 -10.57 8.29 -4.19
CA TYR A 542 -9.78 8.10 -5.41
C TYR A 542 -10.35 8.87 -6.61
N LEU A 543 -11.68 9.04 -6.69
CA LEU A 543 -12.32 9.85 -7.74
C LEU A 543 -11.97 11.33 -7.66
N TYR A 544 -11.78 11.83 -6.44
CA TYR A 544 -11.47 13.23 -6.17
C TYR A 544 -9.99 13.46 -5.82
N LYS A 545 -9.12 12.45 -5.96
CA LYS A 545 -7.71 12.57 -5.58
C LYS A 545 -6.99 13.66 -6.35
N SER A 546 -7.22 13.76 -7.67
CA SER A 546 -6.66 14.83 -8.50
C SER A 546 -7.08 16.22 -8.05
N PHE A 547 -8.31 16.36 -7.53
CA PHE A 547 -8.80 17.61 -6.93
C PHE A 547 -8.05 17.94 -5.64
N GLY A 548 -7.88 16.94 -4.75
CA GLY A 548 -7.13 17.10 -3.50
C GLY A 548 -5.66 17.45 -3.75
N ASP A 549 -5.00 16.73 -4.66
CA ASP A 549 -3.59 16.94 -5.01
C ASP A 549 -3.38 18.32 -5.64
N THR A 550 -4.28 18.76 -6.52
CA THR A 550 -4.22 20.10 -7.15
C THR A 550 -4.46 21.22 -6.12
N ALA A 551 -5.40 21.01 -5.19
CA ALA A 551 -5.65 21.96 -4.11
C ALA A 551 -4.47 22.03 -3.12
N ALA A 552 -3.84 20.89 -2.81
CA ALA A 552 -2.63 20.82 -1.98
C ALA A 552 -1.44 21.52 -2.66
N ALA A 553 -1.21 21.28 -3.95
CA ALA A 553 -0.16 21.96 -4.72
C ALA A 553 -0.38 23.49 -4.80
N ALA A 554 -1.64 23.95 -4.81
CA ALA A 554 -1.98 25.37 -4.77
C ALA A 554 -1.82 26.01 -3.37
N ILE A 555 -1.76 25.21 -2.31
CA ILE A 555 -1.55 25.65 -0.92
C ILE A 555 -0.05 25.62 -0.56
N ASP A 556 0.73 24.70 -1.13
CA ASP A 556 2.18 24.56 -0.87
C ASP A 556 3.03 25.57 -1.67
N GLY A 557 2.46 26.17 -2.73
CA GLY A 557 3.09 27.24 -3.50
C GLY A 557 2.93 28.62 -2.87
N HIS A 558 3.71 28.94 -1.83
CA HIS A 558 4.07 30.34 -1.55
C HIS A 558 5.11 30.80 -2.59
N GLU A 559 4.65 31.09 -3.81
CA GLU A 559 5.45 31.78 -4.83
C GLU A 559 4.78 33.14 -5.10
N GLU A 560 5.53 34.21 -4.84
CA GLU A 560 5.20 35.55 -5.30
C GLU A 560 5.26 35.58 -6.83
N SER A 561 4.14 35.44 -7.52
CA SER A 561 4.02 35.96 -8.88
C SER A 561 2.58 36.31 -9.25
N ASP A 562 2.42 37.54 -9.72
CA ASP A 562 1.20 38.08 -10.30
C ASP A 562 1.04 37.51 -11.71
N THR A 563 0.27 36.43 -11.87
CA THR A 563 -0.22 35.97 -13.18
C THR A 563 -1.65 35.43 -13.07
N GLU A 564 -2.48 35.81 -14.05
CA GLU A 564 -3.89 35.48 -14.16
C GLU A 564 -4.17 33.99 -13.90
N ARG A 565 -4.80 33.67 -12.76
CA ARG A 565 -5.31 32.34 -12.47
C ARG A 565 -6.46 32.02 -13.44
N GLN A 566 -6.16 31.32 -14.54
CA GLN A 566 -7.21 30.67 -15.33
C GLN A 566 -7.90 29.61 -14.46
N LYS A 567 -9.20 29.78 -14.23
CA LYS A 567 -10.06 28.75 -13.65
C LYS A 567 -10.10 27.56 -14.62
N SER A 568 -9.29 26.55 -14.35
CA SER A 568 -9.46 25.24 -14.96
C SER A 568 -10.66 24.55 -14.28
N TYR A 569 -11.61 24.07 -15.06
CA TYR A 569 -12.71 23.26 -14.53
C TYR A 569 -12.17 21.86 -14.20
N ASN A 570 -12.26 21.50 -12.93
CA ASN A 570 -11.78 20.23 -12.39
C ASN A 570 -12.57 19.07 -13.00
N THR A 571 -11.88 18.13 -13.65
CA THR A 571 -12.47 16.91 -14.21
C THR A 571 -12.24 15.75 -13.24
N ILE A 572 -13.31 15.02 -12.91
CA ILE A 572 -13.23 13.73 -12.20
C ILE A 572 -12.51 12.75 -13.13
N ASP A 573 -11.57 11.97 -12.61
CA ASP A 573 -10.95 10.90 -13.40
C ASP A 573 -11.92 9.71 -13.52
N GLU A 574 -12.77 9.77 -14.55
CA GLU A 574 -13.74 8.71 -14.83
C GLU A 574 -13.08 7.37 -15.22
N SER A 575 -11.80 7.35 -15.57
CA SER A 575 -11.09 6.11 -15.96
C SER A 575 -10.92 5.15 -14.77
N LEU A 576 -10.78 5.69 -13.55
CA LEU A 576 -10.69 4.93 -12.30
C LEU A 576 -12.00 4.18 -11.97
N GLN A 577 -13.12 4.54 -12.60
CA GLN A 577 -14.41 3.86 -12.44
C GLN A 577 -14.62 2.72 -13.44
N ASN A 578 -13.87 2.72 -14.55
CA ASN A 578 -14.03 1.73 -15.61
C ASN A 578 -13.37 0.43 -15.13
N GLY A 579 -14.20 -0.49 -14.62
CA GLY A 579 -13.82 -1.87 -14.42
C GLY A 579 -14.26 -2.50 -13.12
N THR A 580 -14.99 -1.78 -12.26
CA THR A 580 -15.55 -2.41 -11.07
C THR A 580 -16.93 -2.98 -11.39
N TRP A 581 -17.07 -4.30 -11.29
CA TRP A 581 -18.33 -4.98 -11.52
C TRP A 581 -18.53 -6.18 -10.59
N ILE A 582 -19.79 -6.40 -10.22
CA ILE A 582 -20.25 -7.56 -9.46
C ILE A 582 -21.31 -8.24 -10.32
N ALA A 583 -21.06 -9.48 -10.73
CA ALA A 583 -21.96 -10.26 -11.58
C ALA A 583 -22.15 -11.68 -11.04
N GLY A 584 -23.38 -12.08 -10.75
CA GLY A 584 -23.68 -13.43 -10.30
C GLY A 584 -25.16 -13.76 -10.44
N GLY A 585 -25.57 -14.96 -10.04
CA GLY A 585 -26.96 -15.39 -9.97
C GLY A 585 -27.80 -14.43 -9.13
N SER A 586 -27.76 -14.53 -7.80
CA SER A 586 -28.25 -13.46 -6.92
C SER A 586 -27.09 -12.63 -6.35
N VAL A 587 -27.34 -11.37 -6.01
CA VAL A 587 -26.35 -10.48 -5.38
C VAL A 587 -26.92 -9.90 -4.10
N PHE A 588 -26.30 -10.20 -2.95
CA PHE A 588 -26.68 -9.71 -1.62
C PHE A 588 -25.56 -8.86 -1.03
N ILE A 589 -25.83 -7.60 -0.66
CA ILE A 589 -24.85 -6.68 -0.08
C ILE A 589 -25.47 -5.97 1.12
N ASN A 590 -24.87 -6.15 2.30
CA ASN A 590 -25.37 -5.63 3.56
C ASN A 590 -24.30 -4.75 4.24
N ALA A 591 -24.58 -3.45 4.41
CA ALA A 591 -23.67 -2.51 5.07
C ALA A 591 -24.41 -1.32 5.69
N SER A 592 -23.73 -0.52 6.54
CA SER A 592 -24.30 0.75 7.02
C SER A 592 -24.57 1.73 5.87
N ASP A 593 -23.61 1.82 4.95
CA ASP A 593 -23.61 2.69 3.80
C ASP A 593 -23.07 1.92 2.59
N ILE A 594 -23.75 2.03 1.45
CA ILE A 594 -23.35 1.40 0.19
C ILE A 594 -23.21 2.52 -0.83
N ASN A 595 -22.00 2.70 -1.35
CA ASN A 595 -21.74 3.60 -2.45
C ASN A 595 -21.65 2.82 -3.76
N ILE A 596 -22.53 3.10 -4.71
CA ILE A 596 -22.61 2.41 -5.99
C ILE A 596 -22.08 3.32 -7.10
N ASN A 597 -20.84 3.06 -7.51
CA ASN A 597 -20.13 3.73 -8.59
C ASN A 597 -19.75 2.77 -9.74
N GLY A 598 -19.87 1.45 -9.54
CA GLY A 598 -19.62 0.39 -10.52
C GLY A 598 -20.90 -0.36 -10.95
N LEU A 599 -20.75 -1.39 -11.79
CA LEU A 599 -21.86 -2.21 -12.29
C LEU A 599 -22.22 -3.32 -11.30
N ILE A 600 -23.51 -3.48 -10.99
CA ILE A 600 -24.05 -4.68 -10.34
C ILE A 600 -25.01 -5.34 -11.32
N GLN A 601 -24.78 -6.62 -11.60
CA GLN A 601 -25.60 -7.39 -12.50
C GLN A 601 -26.03 -8.70 -11.83
N SER A 602 -27.33 -8.98 -11.91
CA SER A 602 -27.89 -10.28 -11.60
C SER A 602 -28.16 -11.03 -12.89
N GLY A 603 -27.64 -12.25 -13.00
CA GLY A 603 -27.72 -13.10 -14.19
C GLY A 603 -27.01 -12.55 -15.41
N TYR A 604 -27.30 -13.13 -16.58
CA TYR A 604 -26.83 -12.64 -17.88
C TYR A 604 -27.90 -11.75 -18.52
N ALA A 605 -27.48 -10.63 -19.10
CA ALA A 605 -28.41 -9.68 -19.74
C ALA A 605 -29.03 -10.26 -21.01
N GLU A 606 -28.28 -11.09 -21.74
CA GLU A 606 -28.73 -11.79 -22.93
C GLU A 606 -28.06 -13.16 -23.02
N TYR A 607 -28.81 -14.15 -23.52
CA TYR A 607 -28.28 -15.44 -23.96
C TYR A 607 -28.25 -15.42 -25.49
N LYS A 608 -27.06 -15.49 -26.08
CA LYS A 608 -26.87 -15.31 -27.52
C LYS A 608 -26.05 -16.46 -28.09
N ILE A 609 -26.36 -16.86 -29.31
CA ILE A 609 -25.49 -17.74 -30.11
C ILE A 609 -25.04 -16.98 -31.35
N THR A 610 -23.75 -17.06 -31.69
CA THR A 610 -23.22 -16.52 -32.94
C THR A 610 -22.56 -17.65 -33.73
N LEU A 611 -23.18 -18.06 -34.83
CA LEU A 611 -22.61 -19.03 -35.76
C LEU A 611 -21.90 -18.28 -36.89
N SER A 612 -20.58 -18.14 -36.76
CA SER A 612 -19.72 -17.46 -37.74
C SER A 612 -19.32 -18.38 -38.91
N THR A 613 -18.55 -17.85 -39.86
CA THR A 613 -17.94 -18.63 -40.94
C THR A 613 -17.09 -19.80 -40.41
N ASP A 614 -16.47 -19.65 -39.23
CA ASP A 614 -15.70 -20.73 -38.60
C ASP A 614 -16.59 -21.89 -38.15
N ALA A 615 -17.79 -21.60 -37.62
CA ALA A 615 -18.77 -22.64 -37.31
C ALA A 615 -19.19 -23.39 -38.58
N GLN A 616 -19.37 -22.70 -39.70
CA GLN A 616 -19.67 -23.33 -40.98
C GLN A 616 -18.51 -24.21 -41.48
N ASN A 617 -17.27 -23.78 -41.31
CA ASN A 617 -16.09 -24.58 -41.65
C ASN A 617 -16.01 -25.86 -40.79
N LYS A 618 -16.29 -25.73 -39.48
CA LYS A 618 -16.36 -26.88 -38.57
C LYS A 618 -17.47 -27.87 -38.96
N ILE A 619 -18.66 -27.37 -39.33
CA ILE A 619 -19.75 -28.23 -39.84
C ILE A 619 -19.29 -29.03 -41.06
N ASN A 620 -18.71 -28.37 -42.06
CA ASN A 620 -18.22 -29.03 -43.28
C ASN A 620 -17.15 -30.08 -42.96
N GLN A 621 -16.27 -29.76 -42.01
CA GLN A 621 -15.21 -30.67 -41.55
C GLN A 621 -15.79 -31.89 -40.83
N TYR A 622 -16.72 -31.68 -39.90
CA TYR A 622 -17.38 -32.76 -39.17
C TYR A 622 -18.19 -33.66 -40.10
N ASP A 623 -18.84 -33.10 -41.11
CA ASP A 623 -19.52 -33.87 -42.15
C ASP A 623 -18.56 -34.69 -43.00
N TYR A 624 -17.42 -34.10 -43.40
CA TYR A 624 -16.41 -34.80 -44.18
C TYR A 624 -15.79 -36.00 -43.43
N TYR A 625 -15.57 -35.86 -42.13
CA TYR A 625 -14.99 -36.90 -41.28
C TYR A 625 -16.03 -37.82 -40.62
N TYR A 626 -17.31 -37.68 -40.96
CA TYR A 626 -18.36 -38.55 -40.45
C TYR A 626 -18.57 -39.76 -41.37
N TYR A 627 -18.30 -40.96 -40.85
CA TYR A 627 -18.34 -42.23 -41.57
C TYR A 627 -19.53 -43.12 -41.16
N GLY A 628 -20.62 -42.52 -40.67
CA GLY A 628 -21.84 -43.25 -40.32
C GLY A 628 -21.84 -43.90 -38.92
N GLN A 629 -20.88 -43.55 -38.07
CA GLN A 629 -20.83 -44.01 -36.68
C GLN A 629 -22.00 -43.47 -35.83
N ASN A 630 -22.50 -44.24 -34.86
CA ASN A 630 -23.55 -43.76 -33.95
C ASN A 630 -22.97 -42.75 -32.95
N ILE A 631 -23.62 -41.59 -32.78
CA ILE A 631 -23.17 -40.51 -31.89
C ILE A 631 -23.98 -40.57 -30.59
N THR A 632 -23.31 -40.92 -29.50
CA THR A 632 -23.87 -40.83 -28.15
C THR A 632 -23.89 -39.38 -27.64
N PRO A 633 -24.70 -39.04 -26.62
CA PRO A 633 -24.68 -37.71 -26.00
C PRO A 633 -23.28 -37.26 -25.54
N ASP A 634 -22.44 -38.18 -25.07
CA ASP A 634 -21.07 -37.86 -24.68
C ASP A 634 -20.15 -37.63 -25.89
N ALA A 635 -20.30 -38.41 -26.96
CA ALA A 635 -19.53 -38.22 -28.20
C ALA A 635 -19.87 -36.91 -28.91
N LEU A 636 -21.10 -36.39 -28.72
CA LEU A 636 -21.54 -35.10 -29.25
C LEU A 636 -20.66 -33.93 -28.78
N ARG A 637 -20.02 -34.04 -27.60
CA ARG A 637 -19.13 -33.02 -27.04
C ARG A 637 -17.88 -32.75 -27.90
N ASN A 638 -17.52 -33.67 -28.81
CA ASN A 638 -16.40 -33.52 -29.74
C ASN A 638 -16.76 -32.68 -30.99
N TYR A 639 -18.04 -32.34 -31.17
CA TYR A 639 -18.54 -31.65 -32.36
C TYR A 639 -18.98 -30.21 -32.05
N LYS A 640 -18.19 -29.49 -31.24
CA LYS A 640 -18.47 -28.10 -30.85
C LYS A 640 -18.36 -27.14 -32.04
N LEU A 641 -19.29 -26.19 -32.12
CA LEU A 641 -19.28 -25.12 -33.12
C LEU A 641 -18.66 -23.83 -32.58
N ASN A 642 -18.95 -23.47 -31.34
CA ASN A 642 -18.34 -22.38 -30.58
C ASN A 642 -17.80 -22.90 -29.24
N ASP A 643 -17.35 -22.01 -28.35
CA ASP A 643 -16.84 -22.39 -27.02
C ASP A 643 -17.84 -22.06 -25.89
N GLY A 644 -18.95 -21.40 -26.22
CA GLY A 644 -20.00 -20.99 -25.28
C GLY A 644 -19.50 -20.09 -24.13
N GLY A 645 -20.31 -20.00 -23.08
CA GLY A 645 -19.98 -19.41 -21.79
C GLY A 645 -20.16 -17.88 -21.68
N ALA A 646 -19.90 -17.35 -20.48
CA ALA A 646 -20.03 -15.93 -20.15
C ALA A 646 -19.09 -15.04 -20.99
N LYS A 647 -19.64 -13.96 -21.57
CA LYS A 647 -18.93 -12.92 -22.33
C LYS A 647 -19.25 -11.53 -21.78
N TYR A 648 -18.25 -10.67 -21.68
CA TYR A 648 -18.45 -9.26 -21.38
C TYR A 648 -18.44 -8.44 -22.67
N VAL A 649 -19.58 -7.86 -23.04
CA VAL A 649 -19.74 -7.11 -24.29
C VAL A 649 -20.40 -5.77 -23.99
N GLY A 650 -19.75 -4.67 -24.38
CA GLY A 650 -20.34 -3.32 -24.27
C GLY A 650 -20.68 -2.88 -22.84
N GLY A 651 -19.97 -3.39 -21.83
CA GLY A 651 -20.22 -3.03 -20.44
C GLY A 651 -21.18 -3.96 -19.69
N ILE A 652 -21.62 -5.06 -20.30
CA ILE A 652 -22.67 -5.94 -19.78
C ILE A 652 -22.27 -7.41 -19.97
N TYR A 653 -22.59 -8.26 -18.99
CA TYR A 653 -22.40 -9.71 -19.13
C TYR A 653 -23.53 -10.33 -19.95
N THR A 654 -23.15 -11.06 -20.99
CA THR A 654 -24.01 -11.88 -21.86
C THR A 654 -23.51 -13.32 -21.80
N TYR A 655 -24.36 -14.29 -22.08
CA TYR A 655 -23.98 -15.69 -22.12
C TYR A 655 -24.00 -16.17 -23.57
N GLU A 656 -22.86 -16.68 -24.06
CA GLU A 656 -22.80 -17.33 -25.35
C GLU A 656 -23.26 -18.78 -25.21
N VAL A 657 -24.37 -19.14 -25.87
CA VAL A 657 -24.91 -20.50 -25.81
C VAL A 657 -24.00 -21.44 -26.59
N GLN A 658 -23.50 -22.48 -25.93
CA GLN A 658 -22.71 -23.53 -26.58
C GLN A 658 -23.57 -24.29 -27.58
N ALA A 659 -23.03 -24.49 -28.78
CA ALA A 659 -23.66 -25.25 -29.84
C ALA A 659 -22.78 -26.40 -30.31
N PHE A 660 -23.43 -27.51 -30.63
CA PHE A 660 -22.84 -28.73 -31.15
C PHE A 660 -23.48 -29.06 -32.48
N TYR A 661 -22.74 -29.69 -33.38
CA TYR A 661 -23.27 -30.21 -34.63
C TYR A 661 -23.30 -31.73 -34.60
N ASN A 662 -24.47 -32.33 -34.84
CA ASN A 662 -24.60 -33.77 -34.96
C ASN A 662 -24.57 -34.17 -36.45
N PRO A 663 -23.44 -34.69 -36.98
CA PRO A 663 -23.36 -35.09 -38.38
C PRO A 663 -24.20 -36.35 -38.72
N GLN A 664 -24.67 -37.13 -37.73
CA GLN A 664 -25.59 -38.24 -37.94
C GLN A 664 -27.00 -37.75 -38.29
N THR A 665 -27.48 -36.73 -37.59
CA THR A 665 -28.83 -36.17 -37.78
C THR A 665 -28.85 -34.88 -38.62
N LYS A 666 -27.68 -34.32 -38.92
CA LYS A 666 -27.48 -33.02 -39.58
C LYS A 666 -28.11 -31.84 -38.81
N GLN A 667 -28.23 -31.96 -37.50
CA GLN A 667 -28.84 -30.95 -36.64
C GLN A 667 -27.81 -30.22 -35.79
N ILE A 668 -28.08 -28.94 -35.51
CA ILE A 668 -27.38 -28.18 -34.48
C ILE A 668 -28.12 -28.38 -33.17
N ILE A 669 -27.40 -28.83 -32.15
CA ILE A 669 -27.90 -29.06 -30.80
C ILE A 669 -27.30 -27.98 -29.91
N LEU A 670 -28.15 -27.28 -29.16
CA LEU A 670 -27.72 -26.30 -28.19
C LEU A 670 -27.53 -26.97 -26.83
N GLU A 671 -26.66 -26.41 -26.00
CA GLU A 671 -26.67 -26.75 -24.59
C GLU A 671 -28.01 -26.36 -23.94
N ASP A 672 -28.38 -27.08 -22.90
CA ASP A 672 -29.51 -26.68 -22.07
C ASP A 672 -29.17 -25.36 -21.38
N ILE A 673 -30.04 -24.37 -21.59
CA ILE A 673 -29.93 -23.07 -20.94
C ILE A 673 -30.84 -23.12 -19.72
N ASP A 674 -30.24 -22.96 -18.55
CA ASP A 674 -30.96 -22.63 -17.34
C ASP A 674 -30.77 -21.13 -17.07
N PRO A 675 -31.79 -20.27 -17.30
CA PRO A 675 -31.67 -18.84 -17.11
C PRO A 675 -31.41 -18.53 -15.63
N GLN A 676 -30.13 -18.37 -15.29
CA GLN A 676 -29.69 -17.93 -13.98
C GLN A 676 -29.92 -16.41 -13.92
N GLY A 677 -30.99 -15.98 -13.26
CA GLY A 677 -31.31 -14.59 -12.97
C GLY A 677 -31.89 -14.50 -11.57
N GLY A 678 -31.11 -13.96 -10.64
CA GLY A 678 -31.51 -13.82 -9.24
C GLY A 678 -31.96 -12.41 -8.90
N LYS A 679 -32.04 -12.14 -7.60
CA LYS A 679 -32.41 -10.82 -7.09
C LYS A 679 -31.17 -10.04 -6.68
N ILE A 680 -31.22 -8.72 -6.80
CA ILE A 680 -30.24 -7.80 -6.19
C ILE A 680 -30.84 -7.29 -4.89
N TYR A 681 -30.22 -7.62 -3.77
CA TYR A 681 -30.59 -7.17 -2.43
C TYR A 681 -29.49 -6.28 -1.88
N LEU A 682 -29.82 -5.01 -1.63
CA LEU A 682 -28.91 -4.02 -1.06
C LEU A 682 -29.53 -3.50 0.25
N THR A 683 -28.88 -3.76 1.38
CA THR A 683 -29.36 -3.34 2.71
C THR A 683 -28.39 -2.32 3.28
N GLY A 684 -28.83 -1.06 3.43
CA GLY A 684 -28.03 0.05 3.93
C GLY A 684 -28.48 1.39 3.37
N ARG A 685 -27.77 2.47 3.71
CA ARG A 685 -27.95 3.76 3.04
C ARG A 685 -27.26 3.71 1.68
N ILE A 686 -28.02 3.81 0.61
CA ILE A 686 -27.48 3.73 -0.75
C ILE A 686 -27.17 5.14 -1.25
N SER A 687 -25.92 5.38 -1.62
CA SER A 687 -25.48 6.60 -2.31
C SER A 687 -24.84 6.25 -3.65
N SER A 688 -24.85 7.20 -4.57
CA SER A 688 -24.10 7.10 -5.82
C SER A 688 -23.52 8.46 -6.13
N THR A 689 -22.24 8.49 -6.53
CA THR A 689 -21.59 9.73 -6.99
C THR A 689 -21.86 10.00 -8.48
N ARG A 690 -22.73 9.20 -9.14
CA ARG A 690 -23.10 9.33 -10.56
C ARG A 690 -24.60 9.16 -10.82
N ARG A 691 -25.06 9.56 -12.02
CA ARG A 691 -26.37 9.22 -12.61
C ARG A 691 -26.22 8.06 -13.63
N ARG A 692 -26.30 6.78 -13.26
CA ARG A 692 -26.44 5.66 -14.23
C ARG A 692 -27.37 4.52 -13.75
N ARG A 693 -27.89 3.77 -14.73
CA ARG A 693 -28.99 2.78 -14.68
C ARG A 693 -28.59 1.42 -14.08
N PHE A 694 -29.53 0.81 -13.35
CA PHE A 694 -29.58 -0.64 -13.10
C PHE A 694 -29.80 -1.40 -14.43
N GLY A 695 -28.98 -2.41 -14.71
CA GLY A 695 -29.08 -3.24 -15.91
C GLY A 695 -29.93 -4.48 -15.66
N GLY A 696 -31.18 -4.45 -16.13
CA GLY A 696 -32.15 -5.55 -16.03
C GLY A 696 -33.59 -5.03 -16.12
N HIS A 697 -34.06 -4.77 -17.34
CA HIS A 697 -35.40 -4.23 -17.68
C HIS A 697 -35.84 -2.87 -17.07
N GLN A 698 -36.79 -2.22 -17.75
CA GLN A 698 -37.22 -0.84 -17.51
C GLN A 698 -37.81 -0.63 -16.10
N CYS A 699 -37.21 0.25 -15.30
CA CYS A 699 -37.92 0.88 -14.19
C CYS A 699 -39.10 1.69 -14.73
N HIS A 700 -40.32 1.24 -14.47
CA HIS A 700 -41.53 2.04 -14.65
C HIS A 700 -41.80 2.77 -13.32
N GLU A 701 -41.36 4.03 -13.22
CA GLU A 701 -41.79 4.92 -12.13
C GLU A 701 -43.29 5.22 -12.31
N ARG A 702 -44.16 4.56 -11.55
CA ARG A 702 -45.56 5.00 -11.41
C ARG A 702 -45.59 6.20 -10.45
N HIS A 703 -45.57 7.41 -11.01
CA HIS A 703 -46.03 8.58 -10.28
C HIS A 703 -47.53 8.45 -9.99
N ARG A 704 -47.92 8.21 -8.74
CA ARG A 704 -49.27 8.52 -8.25
C ARG A 704 -49.37 10.04 -8.09
N GLN A 705 -49.96 10.72 -9.08
CA GLN A 705 -50.48 12.07 -8.91
C GLN A 705 -51.72 12.01 -8.01
N GLY A 706 -51.57 12.48 -6.77
CA GLY A 706 -52.67 12.87 -5.90
C GLY A 706 -53.10 14.29 -6.27
N ASP A 707 -54.29 14.39 -6.86
CA ASP A 707 -54.97 15.60 -7.28
C ASP A 707 -55.54 16.36 -6.07
N HIS A 708 -55.03 17.57 -5.81
CA HIS A 708 -55.73 18.60 -5.05
C HIS A 708 -55.66 19.91 -5.82
N GLY A 709 -56.65 20.09 -6.70
CA GLY A 709 -56.89 21.34 -7.40
C GLY A 709 -57.31 22.47 -6.45
N ARG A 710 -56.76 23.66 -6.69
CA ARG A 710 -57.53 24.91 -6.62
C ARG A 710 -57.16 25.81 -7.79
N GLN A 711 -58.24 26.26 -8.43
CA GLN A 711 -58.34 26.98 -9.69
C GLN A 711 -57.65 28.35 -9.67
N SER A 712 -57.10 28.74 -10.82
CA SER A 712 -57.21 30.12 -11.32
C SER A 712 -56.93 30.14 -12.82
N GLN A 713 -58.00 30.33 -13.60
CA GLN A 713 -57.97 30.37 -15.05
C GLN A 713 -57.29 31.63 -15.59
N ARG A 714 -56.45 31.44 -16.60
CA ARG A 714 -56.05 32.47 -17.56
C ARG A 714 -57.28 33.05 -18.29
N ARG A 715 -57.34 34.38 -18.43
CA ARG A 715 -57.88 35.01 -19.65
C ARG A 715 -56.99 36.17 -20.13
N ARG A 716 -56.63 36.03 -21.41
CA ARG A 716 -56.11 36.98 -22.43
C ARG A 716 -56.59 38.43 -22.18
N SER A 717 -55.90 39.50 -22.56
CA SER A 717 -55.37 39.76 -23.90
C SER A 717 -54.64 41.12 -23.99
N ARG A 718 -53.70 41.21 -24.95
CA ARG A 718 -53.41 42.33 -25.87
C ARG A 718 -52.88 43.69 -25.35
N ARG A 719 -51.71 44.01 -25.93
CA ARG A 719 -51.35 45.18 -26.78
C ARG A 719 -50.44 46.27 -26.19
N ARG A 720 -49.34 46.46 -26.96
CA ARG A 720 -48.63 47.69 -27.38
C ARG A 720 -47.51 48.25 -26.49
N HIS A 721 -46.30 48.26 -27.09
CA HIS A 721 -45.38 49.40 -27.35
C HIS A 721 -45.59 50.68 -26.52
N GLN A 722 -44.56 51.39 -26.06
CA GLN A 722 -43.24 51.70 -26.66
C GLN A 722 -42.40 52.50 -25.64
N ASN A 723 -41.07 52.54 -25.85
CA ASN A 723 -40.12 53.65 -25.53
C ASN A 723 -39.91 54.02 -24.03
N ASN A 724 -38.80 54.57 -23.56
CA ASN A 724 -37.41 54.85 -23.94
C ASN A 724 -36.84 55.52 -22.67
N GLY A 725 -35.52 55.46 -22.40
CA GLY A 725 -34.93 56.47 -21.51
C GLY A 725 -33.67 56.06 -20.74
N HIS A 726 -32.52 56.33 -21.36
CA HIS A 726 -31.23 56.56 -20.70
C HIS A 726 -31.30 57.52 -19.50
N ARG A 727 -30.42 57.37 -18.49
CA ARG A 727 -29.26 58.26 -18.25
C ARG A 727 -28.57 58.07 -16.89
N LYS A 728 -27.23 58.23 -16.95
CA LYS A 728 -26.26 58.85 -16.00
C LYS A 728 -25.96 58.11 -14.70
N GLU A 729 -24.71 57.70 -14.42
CA GLU A 729 -23.41 58.41 -14.27
C GLU A 729 -23.22 59.15 -12.93
N HIS A 730 -22.01 58.93 -12.38
CA HIS A 730 -21.26 59.69 -11.37
C HIS A 730 -21.74 59.62 -9.91
N ARG A 731 -20.93 59.71 -8.85
CA ARG A 731 -19.50 59.50 -8.50
C ARG A 731 -19.39 60.06 -7.05
N ASP A 732 -18.37 59.63 -6.30
CA ASP A 732 -17.78 60.27 -5.10
C ASP A 732 -18.63 60.23 -3.81
N GLY A 733 -18.11 60.13 -2.58
CA GLY A 733 -16.78 60.07 -1.95
C GLY A 733 -17.01 59.71 -0.46
N ILE A 734 -16.05 59.06 0.26
CA ILE A 734 -15.15 59.67 1.28
C ILE A 734 -15.97 60.36 2.39
N GLU A 735 -16.01 60.03 3.69
CA GLU A 735 -15.05 59.71 4.78
C GLU A 735 -15.95 59.26 5.98
N GLU A 736 -15.59 58.49 7.02
CA GLU A 736 -14.74 58.89 8.15
C GLU A 736 -14.66 57.73 9.19
N ARG A 737 -13.42 57.40 9.61
CA ARG A 737 -12.91 57.16 11.00
C ARG A 737 -13.65 56.20 11.97
N LEU A 738 -12.94 55.11 12.35
CA LEU A 738 -12.25 54.89 13.65
C LEU A 738 -13.10 54.08 14.66
N ASP A 739 -12.81 52.80 14.85
CA ASP A 739 -12.03 52.30 16.00
C ASP A 739 -12.09 50.77 16.18
N ASN A 740 -10.93 50.23 16.56
CA ASN A 740 -10.68 49.06 17.41
C ASN A 740 -10.83 47.61 16.90
N ASN A 741 -9.64 46.99 16.79
CA ASN A 741 -9.21 45.67 17.28
C ASN A 741 -9.90 44.40 16.76
N LEU A 742 -9.22 43.57 15.95
CA LEU A 742 -8.24 42.54 16.36
C LEU A 742 -8.81 41.46 17.31
N ARG A 743 -8.79 40.22 16.77
CA ARG A 743 -8.90 38.89 17.41
C ARG A 743 -10.30 38.27 17.46
N HIS A 744 -10.58 37.40 16.48
CA HIS A 744 -11.46 36.25 16.69
C HIS A 744 -10.64 34.96 16.67
N ARG A 745 -10.52 34.34 17.85
CA ARG A 745 -10.35 32.89 18.02
C ARG A 745 -11.70 32.30 18.40
N PHE A 746 -11.84 31.04 18.03
CA PHE A 746 -12.85 30.06 18.39
C PHE A 746 -13.19 30.01 19.88
N ASP A 747 -14.49 29.86 20.18
CA ASP A 747 -15.11 28.79 21.00
C ASP A 747 -16.62 29.12 21.10
N CYS A 748 -17.50 28.25 20.58
CA CYS A 748 -18.31 27.28 21.34
C CYS A 748 -19.28 27.92 22.34
N GLU A 749 -20.55 28.07 21.96
CA GLU A 749 -21.77 27.65 22.68
C GLU A 749 -23.02 28.25 22.00
N ASP A 750 -24.16 27.57 22.22
CA ASP A 750 -25.54 27.90 21.83
C ASP A 750 -26.02 27.52 20.41
N GLY A 751 -26.75 26.40 20.37
CA GLY A 751 -27.58 26.00 19.23
C GLY A 751 -28.41 24.71 19.40
N GLU A 752 -28.57 24.16 20.61
CA GLU A 752 -29.56 23.11 20.89
C GLU A 752 -30.89 23.74 21.32
N ARG A 753 -31.84 23.78 20.37
CA ARG A 753 -33.31 23.68 20.52
C ARG A 753 -33.96 24.29 19.28
N ASP A 754 -34.26 23.43 18.31
CA ASP A 754 -35.42 23.53 17.39
C ASP A 754 -35.23 22.61 16.16
N LEU A 755 -35.05 21.31 16.38
CA LEU A 755 -35.09 20.29 15.33
C LEU A 755 -35.79 18.99 15.78
N GLU A 756 -36.68 19.08 16.77
CA GLU A 756 -37.65 18.03 17.09
C GLU A 756 -39.05 18.52 16.74
N ARG A 757 -39.44 18.34 15.46
CA ARG A 757 -40.80 18.12 14.95
C ARG A 757 -40.79 18.35 13.45
N LEU A 758 -40.58 17.28 12.67
CA LEU A 758 -41.18 17.03 11.34
C LEU A 758 -40.48 15.85 10.65
N LEU A 759 -40.63 14.62 11.14
CA LEU A 759 -40.48 13.40 10.33
C LEU A 759 -41.32 12.27 10.95
N PRO A 760 -42.38 11.78 10.28
CA PRO A 760 -42.80 10.40 10.46
C PRO A 760 -42.14 9.52 9.39
N GLU A 761 -41.66 8.37 9.84
CA GLU A 761 -41.56 7.06 9.18
C GLU A 761 -41.44 6.99 7.64
N ILE A 762 -40.36 6.36 7.16
CA ILE A 762 -40.38 5.18 6.25
C ILE A 762 -38.93 4.69 6.14
N GLY A 763 -38.63 3.54 6.76
CA GLY A 763 -37.50 2.71 6.36
C GLY A 763 -37.87 2.02 5.06
N SER A 764 -37.27 2.42 3.94
CA SER A 764 -37.52 1.79 2.65
C SER A 764 -36.70 0.51 2.51
N VAL A 765 -37.33 -0.65 2.71
CA VAL A 765 -36.88 -1.93 2.13
C VAL A 765 -37.36 -1.94 0.68
N LEU A 766 -36.45 -1.90 -0.29
CA LEU A 766 -36.82 -2.08 -1.69
C LEU A 766 -36.89 -3.57 -2.01
N GLN A 767 -38.05 -4.17 -1.79
CA GLN A 767 -38.32 -5.56 -2.18
C GLN A 767 -38.95 -5.57 -3.58
N LEU A 768 -38.16 -5.89 -4.61
CA LEU A 768 -38.67 -6.13 -5.97
C LEU A 768 -39.05 -7.61 -6.09
N VAL A 769 -40.35 -7.88 -6.00
CA VAL A 769 -40.95 -9.19 -6.30
C VAL A 769 -41.31 -9.21 -7.78
N PHE A 770 -40.69 -10.10 -8.56
CA PHE A 770 -41.13 -10.41 -9.93
C PHE A 770 -41.73 -11.81 -9.94
N GLY A 771 -42.97 -11.88 -10.43
CA GLY A 771 -43.64 -13.13 -10.80
C GLY A 771 -43.10 -13.64 -12.14
N ILE A 772 -43.15 -14.96 -12.26
CA ILE A 772 -42.72 -15.84 -13.36
C ILE A 772 -43.01 -15.27 -14.74
#